data_AF-A0A661MR30-F1
#
_entry.id   AF-A0A661MR30-F1
#
_cell.length_a   1.000
_cell.length_b   1.000
_cell.length_c   1.000
_cell.angle_alpha   90.00
_cell.angle_beta   90.00
_cell.angle_gamma   90.00
#
_symmetry.space_group_name_H-M   'P 1'
#
loop_
_entity.id
_entity.type
_entity.pdbx_description
1 polymer ?
#
loop_
_entity_poly.entity_id
_entity_poly.type
_entity_poly.pdbx_seq_one_letter_code
_entity_poly.pdbx_strand_id
1 'polypeptide(L)'
;LVIAAVPNLLAAVVEDEPAVLSKDSDARRLLDWWLERPPVDGEDGAEERADVSEELGRAPLFETIQGDRAGALDALRRTKVYIASYVGMWIGPDDGEPPHSLDRAVLHVAEGASRPRQLELIKRLTGRSVSDVTRAAEQLQARRRVARGLVPKPTVHHFPGVAHVHDISALVGKDRKLRAALGPGEIGLIDASRSVALVFRDGVRVTSVALEVLPPIVVAVESTNISSRRKKLRSDSAIARRVQELADRLVRRLVDGGKAALLTATQKRKIASAMLAGVVLADHDSADDLPLFETTAGDWRSMAAVRGQHKRFGDVWSVFDLRCTDLPVHARRHVFRLSAEDGECLAEAKLSPVDATEELRLDAAVRRNRSRPRLESIGLSPQEEQGALSLEELSPNGALEMRGVVAPLIPGTPAVAGLRLSRGHVLLGEHEDPCDWPTRAVIDAPGVSPNRTWSGADKDNALFVSVCEGVRGASERALDRLVPLPSGVPAVQRIRKTSCDAAGVDVAVRGALWAAPTIGPPEVRVVDADGLRELRVDSAAADLPLRGTLYVDAPASSDAAEKIAVDAYRGMLHGMGRRLAKAWHPLVAAHVIHGLALGLIHTGELPADDNWPLGLPEPIGPETVGAWLSGAAGVVWVVTRVQVERVERAFVVRSGGPNSDHPWFVDDGSIAARTLRQHLGARARPWLPAPAPAPAPAPAPAPAPIPAPVPVPVPAPVPVPVPVPATVADRLGCLLREAGISATVFPVAGKRRRMVRRGTDYLQPPPAGVIVPIELAEKHPLVRAVAEALDAGDPRAEAALDLLAARVIGALRRVQDLPGGYELDALIGLLAARLDPP
;
A
#
# COMPACT_ATOMS: atom_id res chain seq x y z
N LEU A 1 -41.18 -102.24 8.81
CA LEU A 1 -41.31 -102.78 7.43
C LEU A 1 -41.48 -101.66 6.41
N VAL A 2 -42.62 -100.94 6.35
CA VAL A 2 -42.83 -99.86 5.34
C VAL A 2 -41.76 -98.75 5.39
N ILE A 3 -41.36 -98.31 6.58
CA ILE A 3 -40.32 -97.27 6.77
C ILE A 3 -38.94 -97.75 6.26
N ALA A 4 -38.61 -99.02 6.47
CA ALA A 4 -37.32 -99.61 6.06
C ALA A 4 -37.24 -99.85 4.53
N ALA A 5 -38.37 -99.84 3.83
CA ALA A 5 -38.41 -99.98 2.37
C ALA A 5 -38.29 -98.63 1.63
N VAL A 6 -38.34 -97.50 2.34
CA VAL A 6 -38.30 -96.16 1.74
C VAL A 6 -37.00 -95.86 0.99
N PRO A 7 -35.79 -96.23 1.48
CA PRO A 7 -34.55 -96.04 0.72
C PRO A 7 -34.57 -96.77 -0.63
N ASN A 8 -34.97 -98.05 -0.63
CA ASN A 8 -35.09 -98.86 -1.86
C ASN A 8 -36.16 -98.30 -2.81
N LEU A 9 -37.25 -97.74 -2.28
CA LEU A 9 -38.27 -97.08 -3.08
C LEU A 9 -37.75 -95.78 -3.71
N LEU A 10 -36.96 -94.98 -2.98
CA LEU A 10 -36.33 -93.79 -3.50
C LEU A 10 -35.28 -94.12 -4.57
N ALA A 11 -34.48 -95.18 -4.38
CA ALA A 11 -33.54 -95.68 -5.37
C ALA A 11 -34.27 -96.13 -6.65
N ALA A 12 -35.37 -96.88 -6.54
CA ALA A 12 -36.18 -97.28 -7.68
C ALA A 12 -36.78 -96.07 -8.44
N VAL A 13 -37.22 -95.03 -7.72
CA VAL A 13 -37.71 -93.78 -8.34
C VAL A 13 -36.58 -93.02 -9.04
N VAL A 14 -35.35 -93.09 -8.53
CA VAL A 14 -34.16 -92.51 -9.17
C VAL A 14 -33.82 -93.22 -10.47
N GLU A 15 -33.97 -94.54 -10.54
CA GLU A 15 -33.72 -95.34 -11.74
C GLU A 15 -34.77 -95.09 -12.84
N ASP A 16 -36.05 -94.97 -12.47
CA ASP A 16 -37.16 -94.87 -13.42
C ASP A 16 -37.45 -93.42 -13.86
N GLU A 17 -37.74 -92.53 -12.91
CA GLU A 17 -38.08 -91.13 -13.20
C GLU A 17 -37.51 -90.16 -12.13
N PRO A 18 -36.18 -89.91 -12.14
CA PRO A 18 -35.52 -89.07 -11.14
C PRO A 18 -36.06 -87.63 -11.11
N ALA A 19 -36.75 -87.21 -12.17
CA ALA A 19 -37.38 -85.89 -12.27
C ALA A 19 -38.43 -85.58 -11.22
N VAL A 20 -39.14 -86.62 -10.77
CA VAL A 20 -40.31 -86.46 -9.92
C VAL A 20 -39.90 -85.99 -8.53
N LEU A 21 -38.68 -86.32 -8.08
CA LEU A 21 -38.12 -85.96 -6.77
C LEU A 21 -37.71 -84.49 -6.63
N SER A 22 -37.61 -83.75 -7.74
CA SER A 22 -37.30 -82.31 -7.74
C SER A 22 -38.53 -81.42 -7.93
N LYS A 23 -39.69 -82.01 -8.23
CA LYS A 23 -40.98 -81.35 -8.48
C LYS A 23 -41.91 -81.52 -7.28
N ASP A 24 -43.00 -80.75 -7.20
CA ASP A 24 -44.02 -80.92 -6.15
C ASP A 24 -44.85 -82.18 -6.45
N SER A 25 -44.43 -83.30 -5.88
CA SER A 25 -44.97 -84.64 -6.12
C SER A 25 -45.07 -85.44 -4.81
N ASP A 26 -45.78 -86.57 -4.82
CA ASP A 26 -45.82 -87.43 -3.64
C ASP A 26 -44.47 -88.11 -3.36
N ALA A 27 -43.69 -88.45 -4.41
CA ALA A 27 -42.33 -88.95 -4.25
C ALA A 27 -41.40 -87.90 -3.62
N ARG A 28 -41.63 -86.61 -3.92
CA ARG A 28 -40.93 -85.50 -3.28
C ARG A 28 -41.27 -85.38 -1.80
N ARG A 29 -42.54 -85.50 -1.42
CA ARG A 29 -42.98 -85.47 -0.01
C ARG A 29 -42.38 -86.63 0.77
N LEU A 30 -42.29 -87.81 0.14
CA LEU A 30 -41.63 -88.98 0.72
C LEU A 30 -40.13 -88.73 0.95
N LEU A 31 -39.45 -88.14 -0.03
CA LEU A 31 -38.05 -87.74 0.10
C LEU A 31 -37.84 -86.70 1.21
N ASP A 32 -38.67 -85.67 1.28
CA ASP A 32 -38.60 -84.64 2.34
C ASP A 32 -38.81 -85.28 3.72
N TRP A 33 -39.83 -86.13 3.87
CA TRP A 33 -40.08 -86.87 5.10
C TRP A 33 -38.92 -87.79 5.49
N TRP A 34 -38.28 -88.45 4.52
CA TRP A 34 -37.12 -89.31 4.78
C TRP A 34 -35.90 -88.50 5.24
N LEU A 35 -35.66 -87.36 4.59
CA LEU A 35 -34.58 -86.44 4.96
C LEU A 35 -34.78 -85.77 6.33
N GLU A 36 -36.02 -85.66 6.83
CA GLU A 36 -36.33 -85.04 8.14
C GLU A 36 -36.14 -85.94 9.35
N ARG A 37 -36.16 -87.26 9.15
CA ARG A 37 -35.97 -88.20 10.25
C ARG A 37 -34.50 -88.30 10.64
N PRO A 38 -34.13 -88.65 11.88
CA PRO A 38 -32.78 -89.10 12.22
C PRO A 38 -32.51 -90.50 11.63
N PRO A 39 -31.25 -90.89 11.37
CA PRO A 39 -30.93 -92.26 10.96
C PRO A 39 -31.40 -93.24 12.05
N VAL A 40 -31.74 -94.47 11.65
CA VAL A 40 -32.13 -95.51 12.61
C VAL A 40 -30.93 -95.81 13.52
N ASP A 41 -31.16 -95.95 14.83
CA ASP A 41 -30.08 -96.06 15.84
C ASP A 41 -29.08 -97.21 15.51
N GLY A 42 -27.85 -96.85 15.14
CA GLY A 42 -26.74 -97.77 14.79
C GLY A 42 -25.75 -97.16 13.78
N GLU A 43 -24.48 -97.62 13.76
CA GLU A 43 -23.47 -97.17 12.76
C GLU A 43 -23.91 -97.52 11.33
N ASP A 44 -24.48 -98.71 11.13
CA ASP A 44 -24.99 -99.19 9.83
C ASP A 44 -26.09 -98.30 9.24
N GLY A 45 -26.98 -97.76 10.07
CA GLY A 45 -28.09 -96.90 9.63
C GLY A 45 -27.67 -95.47 9.26
N ALA A 46 -26.52 -95.02 9.76
CA ALA A 46 -25.92 -93.74 9.38
C ALA A 46 -25.13 -93.87 8.05
N GLU A 47 -24.45 -95.00 7.85
CA GLU A 47 -23.73 -95.33 6.61
C GLU A 47 -24.69 -95.53 5.43
N GLU A 48 -25.73 -96.37 5.60
CA GLU A 48 -26.77 -96.59 4.57
C GLU A 48 -27.43 -95.27 4.13
N ARG A 49 -27.68 -94.37 5.08
CA ARG A 49 -28.24 -93.05 4.77
C ARG A 49 -27.26 -92.16 4.02
N ALA A 50 -25.97 -92.21 4.36
CA ALA A 50 -24.95 -91.45 3.67
C ALA A 50 -24.81 -91.93 2.21
N ASP A 51 -24.81 -93.24 1.99
CA ASP A 51 -24.75 -93.85 0.67
C ASP A 51 -25.96 -93.46 -0.19
N VAL A 52 -27.18 -93.59 0.35
CA VAL A 52 -28.41 -93.22 -0.36
C VAL A 52 -28.47 -91.71 -0.61
N SER A 53 -27.97 -90.88 0.31
CA SER A 53 -27.89 -89.42 0.10
C SER A 53 -26.86 -89.05 -0.97
N GLU A 54 -25.76 -89.80 -1.05
CA GLU A 54 -24.73 -89.63 -2.08
C GLU A 54 -25.25 -90.06 -3.47
N GLU A 55 -25.98 -91.17 -3.53
CA GLU A 55 -26.66 -91.66 -4.74
C GLU A 55 -27.70 -90.65 -5.23
N LEU A 56 -28.58 -90.17 -4.34
CA LEU A 56 -29.54 -89.09 -4.62
C LEU A 56 -28.83 -87.78 -5.00
N GLY A 57 -27.65 -87.53 -4.44
CA GLY A 57 -26.81 -86.38 -4.76
C GLY A 57 -26.21 -86.44 -6.18
N ARG A 58 -25.98 -87.64 -6.72
CA ARG A 58 -25.49 -87.88 -8.09
C ARG A 58 -26.61 -88.04 -9.12
N ALA A 59 -27.81 -88.42 -8.69
CA ALA A 59 -28.96 -88.58 -9.57
C ALA A 59 -29.29 -87.28 -10.34
N PRO A 60 -29.69 -87.32 -11.62
CA PRO A 60 -29.97 -86.15 -12.46
C PRO A 60 -31.31 -85.48 -12.11
N LEU A 61 -31.44 -85.01 -10.86
CA LEU A 61 -32.66 -84.46 -10.28
C LEU A 61 -32.91 -83.02 -10.77
N PHE A 62 -31.88 -82.25 -11.07
CA PHE A 62 -32.02 -80.82 -11.34
C PHE A 62 -31.75 -80.51 -12.81
N GLU A 63 -32.55 -79.62 -13.40
CA GLU A 63 -32.16 -78.99 -14.67
C GLU A 63 -30.90 -78.15 -14.45
N THR A 64 -30.03 -78.10 -15.44
CA THR A 64 -28.88 -77.20 -15.44
C THR A 64 -29.13 -76.01 -16.36
N ILE A 65 -28.37 -74.93 -16.19
CA ILE A 65 -28.40 -73.82 -17.14
C ILE A 65 -27.78 -74.19 -18.50
N GLN A 66 -27.10 -75.34 -18.61
CA GLN A 66 -26.56 -75.87 -19.87
C GLN A 66 -27.61 -76.59 -20.72
N GLY A 67 -28.79 -76.88 -20.15
CA GLY A 67 -29.93 -77.51 -20.83
C GLY A 67 -30.05 -79.02 -20.62
N ASP A 68 -29.10 -79.64 -19.91
CA ASP A 68 -29.17 -81.03 -19.46
C ASP A 68 -29.68 -81.14 -18.01
N ARG A 69 -29.71 -82.37 -17.47
CA ARG A 69 -30.04 -82.62 -16.06
C ARG A 69 -28.84 -83.21 -15.34
N ALA A 70 -28.62 -82.79 -14.10
CA ALA A 70 -27.46 -83.19 -13.31
C ALA A 70 -27.80 -83.34 -11.83
N GLY A 71 -26.95 -84.08 -11.11
CA GLY A 71 -27.02 -84.19 -9.66
C GLY A 71 -26.47 -82.96 -8.94
N ALA A 72 -26.87 -82.81 -7.69
CA ALA A 72 -26.37 -81.73 -6.86
C ALA A 72 -24.86 -81.83 -6.59
N LEU A 73 -24.31 -83.05 -6.56
CA LEU A 73 -22.87 -83.30 -6.42
C LEU A 73 -22.10 -82.99 -7.70
N ASP A 74 -22.70 -83.10 -8.89
CA ASP A 74 -22.04 -82.71 -10.16
C ASP A 74 -21.81 -81.19 -10.24
N ALA A 75 -22.70 -80.42 -9.62
CA ALA A 75 -22.59 -78.96 -9.53
C ALA A 75 -21.71 -78.47 -8.36
N LEU A 76 -21.14 -79.39 -7.57
CA LEU A 76 -20.23 -79.05 -6.47
C LEU A 76 -18.89 -78.51 -7.01
N ARG A 77 -18.43 -77.38 -6.43
CA ARG A 77 -17.13 -76.78 -6.70
C ARG A 77 -16.44 -76.51 -5.37
N ARG A 78 -15.39 -77.28 -5.08
CA ARG A 78 -14.66 -77.24 -3.80
C ARG A 78 -15.63 -77.45 -2.62
N THR A 79 -16.18 -76.38 -2.05
CA THR A 79 -17.05 -76.39 -0.87
C THR A 79 -18.48 -75.93 -1.15
N LYS A 80 -18.80 -75.49 -2.37
CA LYS A 80 -20.11 -74.90 -2.70
C LYS A 80 -20.75 -75.50 -3.94
N VAL A 81 -22.05 -75.72 -3.89
CA VAL A 81 -22.86 -76.13 -5.05
C VAL A 81 -23.22 -74.89 -5.86
N TYR A 82 -22.92 -74.88 -7.14
CA TYR A 82 -23.16 -73.73 -8.01
C TYR A 82 -24.60 -73.77 -8.55
N ILE A 83 -25.31 -72.65 -8.38
CA ILE A 83 -26.69 -72.47 -8.84
C ILE A 83 -26.83 -71.20 -9.67
N ALA A 84 -27.79 -71.13 -10.57
CA ALA A 84 -28.12 -69.91 -11.30
C ALA A 84 -29.59 -69.86 -11.74
N SER A 85 -30.14 -68.65 -11.86
CA SER A 85 -31.47 -68.38 -12.44
C SER A 85 -31.38 -67.89 -13.90
N TYR A 86 -30.32 -68.31 -14.61
CA TYR A 86 -30.09 -67.89 -16.00
C TYR A 86 -31.13 -68.52 -16.94
N VAL A 87 -31.73 -67.68 -17.78
CA VAL A 87 -32.72 -68.08 -18.80
C VAL A 87 -32.15 -67.77 -20.18
N GLY A 88 -31.97 -68.80 -21.00
CA GLY A 88 -31.44 -68.67 -22.36
C GLY A 88 -30.72 -69.94 -22.81
N MET A 89 -30.44 -70.03 -24.11
CA MET A 89 -29.64 -71.14 -24.65
C MET A 89 -28.17 -70.99 -24.24
N TRP A 90 -27.62 -72.01 -23.57
CA TRP A 90 -26.22 -72.02 -23.18
C TRP A 90 -25.30 -72.22 -24.38
N ILE A 91 -24.34 -71.32 -24.51
CA ILE A 91 -23.30 -71.37 -25.53
C ILE A 91 -22.03 -71.87 -24.86
N GLY A 92 -21.58 -73.07 -25.21
CA GLY A 92 -20.33 -73.67 -24.72
C GLY A 92 -19.07 -72.96 -25.24
N PRO A 93 -17.86 -73.36 -24.83
CA PRO A 93 -16.59 -72.79 -25.31
C PRO A 93 -16.38 -73.04 -26.81
N ASP A 94 -15.66 -72.15 -27.50
CA ASP A 94 -15.18 -72.36 -28.88
C ASP A 94 -13.98 -73.33 -28.93
N ASP A 95 -13.69 -73.88 -30.11
CA ASP A 95 -12.49 -74.70 -30.35
C ASP A 95 -11.23 -73.89 -30.01
N GLY A 96 -10.52 -74.31 -28.95
CA GLY A 96 -9.33 -73.63 -28.42
C GLY A 96 -9.59 -72.63 -27.27
N GLU A 97 -10.85 -72.35 -26.91
CA GLU A 97 -11.16 -71.62 -25.67
C GLU A 97 -11.00 -72.56 -24.46
N PRO A 98 -10.21 -72.19 -23.44
CA PRO A 98 -10.09 -73.02 -22.25
C PRO A 98 -11.45 -73.09 -21.52
N PRO A 99 -11.91 -74.29 -21.11
CA PRO A 99 -13.23 -74.46 -20.51
C PRO A 99 -13.34 -73.66 -19.22
N HIS A 100 -14.44 -72.90 -19.10
CA HIS A 100 -14.75 -72.12 -17.92
C HIS A 100 -15.36 -73.03 -16.83
N SER A 101 -15.21 -72.64 -15.55
CA SER A 101 -15.80 -73.41 -14.44
C SER A 101 -17.33 -73.51 -14.48
N LEU A 102 -17.96 -72.64 -15.28
CA LEU A 102 -19.40 -72.56 -15.52
C LEU A 102 -19.84 -73.37 -16.75
N ASP A 103 -18.89 -73.94 -17.52
CA ASP A 103 -19.23 -74.88 -18.60
C ASP A 103 -19.52 -76.29 -18.06
N ARG A 104 -19.12 -76.56 -16.81
CA ARG A 104 -19.57 -77.72 -16.04
C ARG A 104 -20.94 -77.45 -15.42
N ALA A 105 -21.70 -78.50 -15.11
CA ALA A 105 -23.04 -78.45 -14.53
C ALA A 105 -23.22 -77.35 -13.47
N VAL A 106 -24.18 -76.45 -13.71
CA VAL A 106 -24.66 -75.43 -12.75
C VAL A 106 -26.17 -75.58 -12.67
N LEU A 107 -26.68 -75.84 -11.47
CA LEU A 107 -28.11 -76.14 -11.29
C LEU A 107 -28.96 -74.89 -11.59
N HIS A 108 -29.98 -75.07 -12.42
CA HIS A 108 -30.97 -74.06 -12.67
C HIS A 108 -31.95 -73.98 -11.50
N VAL A 109 -31.96 -72.84 -10.83
CA VAL A 109 -32.85 -72.55 -9.69
C VAL A 109 -33.57 -71.24 -10.00
N ALA A 110 -34.81 -71.34 -10.44
CA ALA A 110 -35.62 -70.19 -10.83
C ALA A 110 -35.86 -69.24 -9.64
N GLU A 111 -35.96 -67.95 -9.92
CA GLU A 111 -36.46 -66.96 -8.96
C GLU A 111 -37.97 -67.20 -8.75
N GLY A 112 -38.43 -67.41 -7.52
CA GLY A 112 -39.85 -67.65 -7.25
C GLY A 112 -40.15 -68.40 -5.95
N ALA A 113 -41.42 -68.76 -5.74
CA ALA A 113 -41.91 -69.39 -4.51
C ALA A 113 -41.30 -70.78 -4.22
N SER A 114 -40.84 -71.50 -5.26
CA SER A 114 -40.21 -72.82 -5.14
C SER A 114 -38.72 -72.77 -4.75
N ARG A 115 -38.08 -71.61 -4.88
CA ARG A 115 -36.63 -71.44 -4.65
C ARG A 115 -36.18 -71.89 -3.26
N PRO A 116 -36.81 -71.48 -2.14
CA PRO A 116 -36.36 -71.90 -0.81
C PRO A 116 -36.38 -73.43 -0.64
N ARG A 117 -37.39 -74.10 -1.20
CA ARG A 117 -37.52 -75.56 -1.15
C ARG A 117 -36.41 -76.27 -1.93
N GLN A 118 -36.09 -75.78 -3.13
CA GLN A 118 -35.00 -76.32 -3.95
C GLN A 118 -33.63 -76.13 -3.28
N LEU A 119 -33.39 -74.97 -2.66
CA LEU A 119 -32.15 -74.70 -1.92
C LEU A 119 -31.99 -75.59 -0.70
N GLU A 120 -33.08 -75.80 0.05
CA GLU A 120 -33.09 -76.69 1.22
C GLU A 120 -32.81 -78.14 0.80
N LEU A 121 -33.41 -78.60 -0.31
CA LEU A 121 -33.11 -79.91 -0.88
C LEU A 121 -31.63 -80.08 -1.21
N ILE A 122 -31.05 -79.13 -1.96
CA ILE A 122 -29.63 -79.18 -2.36
C ILE A 122 -28.74 -79.25 -1.12
N LYS A 123 -29.06 -78.45 -0.10
CA LYS A 123 -28.32 -78.42 1.16
C LYS A 123 -28.43 -79.76 1.90
N ARG A 124 -29.60 -80.40 1.94
CA ARG A 124 -29.81 -81.69 2.60
C ARG A 124 -29.12 -82.85 1.87
N LEU A 125 -29.18 -82.87 0.53
CA LEU A 125 -28.53 -83.92 -0.27
C LEU A 125 -27.01 -83.84 -0.24
N THR A 126 -26.44 -82.63 -0.21
CA THR A 126 -24.98 -82.46 -0.32
C THR A 126 -24.29 -82.14 1.00
N GLY A 127 -25.03 -81.66 2.00
CA GLY A 127 -24.45 -81.09 3.23
C GLY A 127 -23.58 -79.85 2.96
N ARG A 128 -23.76 -79.15 1.84
CA ARG A 128 -22.94 -78.01 1.42
C ARG A 128 -23.77 -76.74 1.22
N SER A 129 -23.09 -75.60 1.30
CA SER A 129 -23.70 -74.30 0.99
C SER A 129 -23.76 -74.05 -0.52
N VAL A 130 -24.70 -73.22 -0.97
CA VAL A 130 -24.84 -72.86 -2.38
C VAL A 130 -24.08 -71.57 -2.73
N SER A 131 -23.73 -71.41 -4.00
CA SER A 131 -23.19 -70.18 -4.57
C SER A 131 -24.01 -69.79 -5.80
N ASP A 132 -24.67 -68.64 -5.73
CA ASP A 132 -25.40 -68.08 -6.87
C ASP A 132 -24.42 -67.45 -7.87
N VAL A 133 -24.33 -68.05 -9.05
CA VAL A 133 -23.44 -67.64 -10.15
C VAL A 133 -24.21 -67.05 -11.33
N THR A 134 -25.48 -66.68 -11.17
CA THR A 134 -26.35 -66.13 -12.23
C THR A 134 -25.67 -65.01 -13.01
N ARG A 135 -25.11 -64.02 -12.31
CA ARG A 135 -24.44 -62.87 -12.96
C ARG A 135 -23.20 -63.28 -13.76
N ALA A 136 -22.43 -64.24 -13.24
CA ALA A 136 -21.22 -64.72 -13.91
C ALA A 136 -21.58 -65.52 -15.17
N ALA A 137 -22.67 -66.29 -15.11
CA ALA A 137 -23.25 -66.99 -16.25
C ALA A 137 -23.72 -66.00 -17.32
N GLU A 138 -24.56 -65.01 -16.96
CA GLU A 138 -25.02 -63.97 -17.89
C GLU A 138 -23.85 -63.25 -18.59
N GLN A 139 -22.80 -62.88 -17.85
CA GLN A 139 -21.62 -62.21 -18.43
C GLN A 139 -20.77 -63.08 -19.34
N LEU A 140 -20.66 -64.37 -19.02
CA LEU A 140 -19.95 -65.31 -19.88
C LEU A 140 -20.73 -65.49 -21.19
N GLN A 141 -22.04 -65.69 -21.09
CA GLN A 141 -22.93 -65.87 -22.23
C GLN A 141 -23.01 -64.61 -23.09
N ALA A 142 -23.12 -63.42 -22.50
CA ALA A 142 -23.07 -62.15 -23.23
C ALA A 142 -21.75 -61.99 -24.01
N ARG A 143 -20.61 -62.35 -23.39
CA ARG A 143 -19.30 -62.33 -24.05
C ARG A 143 -19.25 -63.27 -25.26
N ARG A 144 -19.69 -64.52 -25.11
CA ARG A 144 -19.71 -65.51 -26.20
C ARG A 144 -20.66 -65.10 -27.33
N ARG A 145 -21.84 -64.56 -27.00
CA ARG A 145 -22.82 -64.05 -27.98
C ARG A 145 -22.22 -62.95 -28.86
N VAL A 146 -21.52 -61.99 -28.25
CA VAL A 146 -20.85 -60.91 -28.99
C VAL A 146 -19.66 -61.45 -29.80
N ALA A 147 -18.83 -62.31 -29.21
CA ALA A 147 -17.67 -62.88 -29.90
C ALA A 147 -18.06 -63.68 -31.15
N ARG A 148 -19.21 -64.36 -31.11
CA ARG A 148 -19.77 -65.15 -32.23
C ARG A 148 -20.66 -64.35 -33.17
N GLY A 149 -20.81 -63.04 -32.96
CA GLY A 149 -21.66 -62.18 -33.79
C GLY A 149 -23.16 -62.46 -33.69
N LEU A 150 -23.61 -63.25 -32.70
CA LEU A 150 -25.03 -63.49 -32.43
C LEU A 150 -25.74 -62.23 -31.91
N VAL A 151 -24.95 -61.32 -31.33
CA VAL A 151 -25.38 -60.03 -30.82
C VAL A 151 -24.37 -58.98 -31.31
N PRO A 152 -24.81 -57.81 -31.82
CA PRO A 152 -23.90 -56.77 -32.25
C PRO A 152 -23.04 -56.29 -31.08
N LYS A 153 -21.73 -56.16 -31.33
CA LYS A 153 -20.80 -55.59 -30.34
C LYS A 153 -21.17 -54.13 -30.06
N PRO A 154 -21.22 -53.70 -28.79
CA PRO A 154 -21.39 -52.29 -28.46
C PRO A 154 -20.24 -51.44 -29.02
N THR A 155 -20.59 -50.42 -29.80
CA THR A 155 -19.62 -49.50 -30.41
C THR A 155 -19.79 -48.07 -29.90
N VAL A 156 -18.70 -47.32 -29.92
CA VAL A 156 -18.71 -45.88 -29.58
C VAL A 156 -18.51 -44.97 -30.79
N HIS A 157 -18.15 -45.50 -31.96
CA HIS A 157 -17.83 -44.73 -33.18
C HIS A 157 -18.92 -43.72 -33.60
N HIS A 158 -20.18 -44.01 -33.29
CA HIS A 158 -21.32 -43.16 -33.60
C HIS A 158 -21.53 -42.01 -32.60
N PHE A 159 -20.72 -41.96 -31.54
CA PHE A 159 -20.82 -40.93 -30.51
C PHE A 159 -20.11 -39.66 -30.97
N PRO A 160 -20.79 -38.50 -30.98
CA PRO A 160 -20.21 -37.25 -31.46
C PRO A 160 -18.91 -36.89 -30.75
N GLY A 161 -17.88 -36.55 -31.52
CA GLY A 161 -16.59 -36.09 -30.97
C GLY A 161 -15.72 -37.18 -30.32
N VAL A 162 -16.04 -38.47 -30.51
CA VAL A 162 -15.19 -39.56 -30.05
C VAL A 162 -13.93 -39.69 -30.92
N ALA A 163 -12.79 -39.92 -30.26
CA ALA A 163 -11.50 -40.18 -30.88
C ALA A 163 -10.78 -41.30 -30.15
N HIS A 164 -9.73 -41.84 -30.78
CA HIS A 164 -8.87 -42.88 -30.19
C HIS A 164 -9.69 -44.07 -29.65
N VAL A 165 -10.59 -44.59 -30.48
CA VAL A 165 -11.45 -45.71 -30.11
C VAL A 165 -10.65 -47.00 -30.07
N HIS A 166 -10.84 -47.78 -29.00
CA HIS A 166 -10.18 -49.06 -28.79
C HIS A 166 -11.16 -50.11 -28.25
N ASP A 167 -10.94 -51.36 -28.66
CA ASP A 167 -11.63 -52.51 -28.08
C ASP A 167 -11.22 -52.70 -26.61
N ILE A 168 -12.21 -52.86 -25.74
CA ILE A 168 -11.98 -53.09 -24.31
C ILE A 168 -11.14 -54.35 -24.10
N SER A 169 -11.40 -55.41 -24.85
CA SER A 169 -10.68 -56.69 -24.74
C SER A 169 -9.20 -56.55 -25.04
N ALA A 170 -8.85 -55.68 -26.00
CA ALA A 170 -7.47 -55.39 -26.38
C ALA A 170 -6.72 -54.55 -25.33
N LEU A 171 -7.41 -53.69 -24.58
CA LEU A 171 -6.83 -52.89 -23.49
C LEU A 171 -6.73 -53.68 -22.18
N VAL A 172 -7.72 -54.52 -21.91
CA VAL A 172 -7.76 -55.29 -20.66
C VAL A 172 -6.70 -56.39 -20.64
N GLY A 173 -6.29 -56.91 -21.80
CA GLY A 173 -5.29 -57.98 -21.86
C GLY A 173 -5.71 -59.15 -20.98
N LYS A 174 -4.81 -59.82 -20.27
CA LYS A 174 -5.09 -61.03 -19.47
C LYS A 174 -5.84 -60.78 -18.13
N ASP A 175 -6.24 -59.55 -17.82
CA ASP A 175 -6.88 -59.23 -16.55
C ASP A 175 -8.31 -59.80 -16.46
N ARG A 176 -8.43 -60.93 -15.77
CA ARG A 176 -9.70 -61.65 -15.61
C ARG A 176 -10.74 -60.84 -14.82
N LYS A 177 -10.33 -59.96 -13.90
CA LYS A 177 -11.26 -59.19 -13.05
C LYS A 177 -11.91 -58.08 -13.86
N LEU A 178 -11.13 -57.33 -14.64
CA LEU A 178 -11.69 -56.27 -15.50
C LEU A 178 -12.56 -56.86 -16.63
N ARG A 179 -12.10 -57.96 -17.25
CA ARG A 179 -12.89 -58.67 -18.30
C ARG A 179 -14.25 -59.11 -17.78
N ALA A 180 -14.29 -59.68 -16.58
CA ALA A 180 -15.55 -60.11 -15.97
C ALA A 180 -16.45 -58.91 -15.61
N ALA A 181 -15.86 -57.77 -15.24
CA ALA A 181 -16.61 -56.62 -14.79
C ALA A 181 -17.34 -55.86 -15.91
N LEU A 182 -16.61 -55.52 -16.97
CA LEU A 182 -17.04 -54.55 -17.97
C LEU A 182 -17.69 -55.19 -19.19
N GLY A 183 -17.41 -56.47 -19.47
CA GLY A 183 -17.92 -57.13 -20.68
C GLY A 183 -17.26 -56.62 -21.96
N PRO A 184 -17.69 -57.10 -23.13
CA PRO A 184 -17.15 -56.70 -24.42
C PRO A 184 -17.71 -55.32 -24.83
N GLY A 185 -16.94 -54.61 -25.64
CA GLY A 185 -17.34 -53.31 -26.17
C GLY A 185 -16.14 -52.43 -26.52
N GLU A 186 -16.35 -51.12 -26.49
CA GLU A 186 -15.36 -50.13 -26.92
C GLU A 186 -15.28 -48.96 -25.95
N ILE A 187 -14.10 -48.32 -25.93
CA ILE A 187 -13.83 -47.09 -25.20
C ILE A 187 -13.18 -46.09 -26.16
N GLY A 188 -13.47 -44.80 -26.01
CA GLY A 188 -12.78 -43.74 -26.72
C GLY A 188 -12.71 -42.46 -25.88
N LEU A 189 -11.76 -41.59 -26.22
CA LEU A 189 -11.65 -40.24 -25.66
C LEU A 189 -12.73 -39.34 -26.28
N ILE A 190 -13.30 -38.44 -25.49
CA ILE A 190 -14.29 -37.47 -25.98
C ILE A 190 -13.89 -36.05 -25.56
N ASP A 191 -14.23 -35.08 -26.39
CA ASP A 191 -14.16 -33.66 -26.00
C ASP A 191 -15.47 -33.25 -25.33
N ALA A 192 -15.62 -33.66 -24.06
CA ALA A 192 -16.80 -33.36 -23.25
C ALA A 192 -16.42 -33.00 -21.81
N SER A 193 -17.36 -32.42 -21.06
CA SER A 193 -17.15 -32.10 -19.64
C SER A 193 -17.20 -33.31 -18.71
N ARG A 194 -17.82 -34.42 -19.13
CA ARG A 194 -18.01 -35.63 -18.31
C ARG A 194 -17.88 -36.90 -19.14
N SER A 195 -17.45 -37.98 -18.47
CA SER A 195 -17.41 -39.31 -19.04
C SER A 195 -18.81 -39.93 -19.10
N VAL A 196 -19.05 -40.83 -20.07
CA VAL A 196 -20.35 -41.50 -20.26
C VAL A 196 -20.16 -42.99 -20.49
N ALA A 197 -20.93 -43.82 -19.79
CA ALA A 197 -21.08 -45.25 -20.08
C ALA A 197 -22.40 -45.55 -20.78
N LEU A 198 -22.33 -46.16 -21.95
CA LEU A 198 -23.46 -46.70 -22.70
C LEU A 198 -23.59 -48.18 -22.38
N VAL A 199 -24.72 -48.57 -21.78
CA VAL A 199 -24.93 -49.93 -21.29
C VAL A 199 -25.90 -50.67 -22.22
N PHE A 200 -25.43 -51.78 -22.75
CA PHE A 200 -26.16 -52.66 -23.66
C PHE A 200 -26.54 -53.97 -22.97
N ARG A 201 -27.66 -54.54 -23.42
CA ARG A 201 -28.13 -55.88 -23.10
C ARG A 201 -28.73 -56.50 -24.34
N ASP A 202 -28.26 -57.68 -24.72
CA ASP A 202 -28.65 -58.40 -25.92
C ASP A 202 -28.54 -57.52 -27.18
N GLY A 203 -27.51 -56.66 -27.23
CA GLY A 203 -27.23 -55.80 -28.38
C GLY A 203 -28.10 -54.55 -28.47
N VAL A 204 -29.02 -54.36 -27.52
CA VAL A 204 -29.87 -53.18 -27.42
C VAL A 204 -29.37 -52.28 -26.30
N ARG A 205 -29.25 -50.97 -26.58
CA ARG A 205 -28.88 -49.98 -25.57
C ARG A 205 -30.01 -49.83 -24.55
N VAL A 206 -29.74 -50.17 -23.30
CA VAL A 206 -30.72 -50.12 -22.20
C VAL A 206 -30.69 -48.78 -21.47
N THR A 207 -29.51 -48.20 -21.26
CA THR A 207 -29.35 -46.92 -20.54
C THR A 207 -28.00 -46.27 -20.84
N SER A 208 -27.90 -44.96 -20.57
CA SER A 208 -26.62 -44.23 -20.46
C SER A 208 -26.42 -43.74 -19.04
N VAL A 209 -25.17 -43.70 -18.57
CA VAL A 209 -24.80 -43.27 -17.21
C VAL A 209 -23.63 -42.29 -17.27
N ALA A 210 -23.76 -41.13 -16.63
CA ALA A 210 -22.65 -40.20 -16.47
C ALA A 210 -21.66 -40.71 -15.42
N LEU A 211 -20.37 -40.56 -15.68
CA LEU A 211 -19.28 -41.04 -14.83
C LEU A 211 -18.33 -39.89 -14.48
N GLU A 212 -17.86 -39.89 -13.24
CA GLU A 212 -16.76 -39.05 -12.76
C GLU A 212 -15.44 -39.79 -13.00
N VAL A 213 -15.04 -39.83 -14.27
CA VAL A 213 -13.80 -40.46 -14.75
C VAL A 213 -13.05 -39.45 -15.60
N LEU A 214 -11.74 -39.37 -15.41
CA LEU A 214 -10.82 -38.47 -16.12
C LEU A 214 -9.71 -39.27 -16.84
N PRO A 215 -9.28 -38.89 -18.05
CA PRO A 215 -9.88 -37.86 -18.90
C PRO A 215 -11.30 -38.27 -19.34
N PRO A 216 -12.12 -37.33 -19.82
CA PRO A 216 -13.44 -37.62 -20.34
C PRO A 216 -13.40 -38.69 -21.44
N ILE A 217 -14.14 -39.78 -21.21
CA ILE A 217 -14.26 -40.91 -22.12
C ILE A 217 -15.72 -41.24 -22.40
N VAL A 218 -15.96 -41.91 -23.51
CA VAL A 218 -17.17 -42.70 -23.72
C VAL A 218 -16.80 -44.17 -23.70
N VAL A 219 -17.60 -44.98 -23.02
CA VAL A 219 -17.43 -46.43 -22.99
C VAL A 219 -18.75 -47.11 -23.29
N ALA A 220 -18.79 -48.00 -24.29
CA ALA A 220 -19.94 -48.84 -24.61
C ALA A 220 -19.65 -50.26 -24.15
N VAL A 221 -20.56 -50.84 -23.37
CA VAL A 221 -20.37 -52.14 -22.71
C VAL A 221 -21.63 -52.98 -22.71
N GLU A 222 -21.46 -54.27 -23.04
CA GLU A 222 -22.49 -55.30 -22.91
C GLU A 222 -22.32 -55.94 -21.52
N SER A 223 -23.08 -55.46 -20.52
CA SER A 223 -22.87 -55.88 -19.12
C SER A 223 -24.14 -55.89 -18.28
N THR A 224 -24.47 -57.08 -17.77
CA THR A 224 -25.57 -57.25 -16.80
C THR A 224 -25.24 -56.71 -15.41
N ASN A 225 -23.94 -56.62 -15.05
CA ASN A 225 -23.48 -56.02 -13.79
C ASN A 225 -23.86 -54.54 -13.69
N ILE A 226 -23.74 -53.81 -14.79
CA ILE A 226 -23.93 -52.36 -14.81
C ILE A 226 -25.42 -52.03 -14.92
N SER A 227 -26.14 -52.74 -15.80
CA SER A 227 -27.58 -52.54 -16.00
C SER A 227 -28.42 -52.88 -14.76
N SER A 228 -28.07 -53.92 -13.99
CA SER A 228 -28.80 -54.30 -12.76
C SER A 228 -28.63 -53.31 -11.59
N ARG A 229 -27.60 -52.45 -11.60
CA ARG A 229 -27.33 -51.47 -10.53
C ARG A 229 -27.81 -50.05 -10.85
N ARG A 230 -28.68 -49.87 -11.85
CA ARG A 230 -29.13 -48.58 -12.41
C ARG A 230 -29.50 -47.50 -11.38
N LYS A 231 -30.13 -47.86 -10.25
CA LYS A 231 -30.55 -46.91 -9.19
C LYS A 231 -29.44 -46.53 -8.18
N LYS A 232 -28.26 -47.17 -8.21
CA LYS A 232 -27.15 -47.00 -7.24
C LYS A 232 -25.79 -46.67 -7.89
N LEU A 233 -25.72 -46.39 -9.19
CA LEU A 233 -24.49 -45.86 -9.80
C LEU A 233 -24.30 -44.39 -9.39
N ARG A 234 -23.75 -44.17 -8.19
CA ARG A 234 -23.13 -42.90 -7.79
C ARG A 234 -21.64 -42.90 -8.20
N SER A 235 -21.02 -41.72 -8.15
CA SER A 235 -19.61 -41.49 -8.50
C SER A 235 -18.63 -42.50 -7.90
N ASP A 236 -18.81 -42.89 -6.63
CA ASP A 236 -17.95 -43.86 -5.91
C ASP A 236 -18.21 -45.34 -6.22
N SER A 237 -18.89 -45.66 -7.31
CA SER A 237 -19.19 -47.05 -7.62
C SER A 237 -17.91 -47.83 -8.00
N ALA A 238 -17.84 -49.11 -7.60
CA ALA A 238 -16.79 -50.02 -8.06
C ALA A 238 -16.67 -50.12 -9.60
N ILE A 239 -17.69 -49.66 -10.34
CA ILE A 239 -17.69 -49.56 -11.80
C ILE A 239 -16.88 -48.34 -12.25
N ALA A 240 -17.08 -47.16 -11.65
CA ALA A 240 -16.32 -45.95 -11.98
C ALA A 240 -14.81 -46.16 -11.81
N ARG A 241 -14.37 -46.77 -10.71
CA ARG A 241 -12.95 -47.12 -10.50
C ARG A 241 -12.38 -48.05 -11.58
N ARG A 242 -13.16 -49.04 -12.03
CA ARG A 242 -12.73 -49.97 -13.10
C ARG A 242 -12.70 -49.30 -14.46
N VAL A 243 -13.60 -48.34 -14.70
CA VAL A 243 -13.62 -47.54 -15.91
C VAL A 243 -12.48 -46.51 -15.91
N GLN A 244 -12.13 -45.94 -14.75
CA GLN A 244 -10.94 -45.11 -14.56
C GLN A 244 -9.66 -45.89 -14.88
N GLU A 245 -9.55 -47.13 -14.39
CA GLU A 245 -8.43 -48.01 -14.74
C GLU A 245 -8.37 -48.30 -16.25
N LEU A 246 -9.52 -48.45 -16.92
CA LEU A 246 -9.57 -48.60 -18.37
C LEU A 246 -9.16 -47.32 -19.11
N ALA A 247 -9.54 -46.15 -18.60
CA ALA A 247 -9.13 -44.85 -19.14
C ALA A 247 -7.61 -44.67 -19.03
N ASP A 248 -7.00 -45.02 -17.89
CA ASP A 248 -5.54 -45.01 -17.74
C ASP A 248 -4.85 -45.93 -18.76
N ARG A 249 -5.32 -47.16 -18.93
CA ARG A 249 -4.77 -48.09 -19.95
C ARG A 249 -4.91 -47.57 -21.37
N LEU A 250 -6.01 -46.88 -21.69
CA LEU A 250 -6.18 -46.22 -22.98
C LEU A 250 -5.13 -45.12 -23.18
N VAL A 251 -4.95 -44.24 -22.19
CA VAL A 251 -3.96 -43.14 -22.25
C VAL A 251 -2.54 -43.70 -22.37
N ARG A 252 -2.15 -44.69 -21.55
CA ARG A 252 -0.84 -45.36 -21.64
C ARG A 252 -0.59 -45.91 -23.04
N ARG A 253 -1.56 -46.62 -23.62
CA ARG A 253 -1.44 -47.16 -24.98
C ARG A 253 -1.24 -46.07 -26.04
N LEU A 254 -1.84 -44.90 -25.86
CA LEU A 254 -1.65 -43.77 -26.77
C LEU A 254 -0.24 -43.17 -26.65
N VAL A 255 0.28 -43.11 -25.42
CA VAL A 255 1.65 -42.66 -25.12
C VAL A 255 2.67 -43.65 -25.70
N ASP A 256 2.58 -44.93 -25.34
CA ASP A 256 3.49 -45.99 -25.79
C ASP A 256 3.48 -46.16 -27.31
N GLY A 257 2.32 -45.95 -27.93
CA GLY A 257 2.16 -46.03 -29.39
C GLY A 257 2.69 -44.80 -30.15
N GLY A 258 3.28 -43.81 -29.47
CA GLY A 258 3.77 -42.57 -30.08
C GLY A 258 2.65 -41.68 -30.65
N LYS A 259 1.39 -41.92 -30.27
CA LYS A 259 0.22 -41.20 -30.79
C LYS A 259 -0.12 -39.93 -30.01
N ALA A 260 0.66 -39.60 -28.98
CA ALA A 260 0.47 -38.38 -28.20
C ALA A 260 0.54 -37.09 -29.06
N ALA A 261 1.29 -37.10 -30.17
CA ALA A 261 1.35 -35.99 -31.10
C ALA A 261 0.03 -35.75 -31.87
N LEU A 262 -0.83 -36.77 -31.97
CA LEU A 262 -2.13 -36.69 -32.66
C LEU A 262 -3.25 -36.15 -31.77
N LEU A 263 -2.96 -35.91 -30.48
CA LEU A 263 -3.94 -35.39 -29.53
C LEU A 263 -4.25 -33.92 -29.83
N THR A 264 -5.54 -33.58 -29.83
CA THR A 264 -6.00 -32.19 -29.91
C THR A 264 -5.62 -31.40 -28.66
N ALA A 265 -5.63 -30.06 -28.76
CA ALA A 265 -5.37 -29.19 -27.61
C ALA A 265 -6.29 -29.51 -26.41
N THR A 266 -7.58 -29.75 -26.66
CA THR A 266 -8.50 -30.07 -25.57
C THR A 266 -8.20 -31.43 -24.95
N GLN A 267 -7.88 -32.44 -25.76
CA GLN A 267 -7.50 -33.76 -25.24
C GLN A 267 -6.24 -33.70 -24.39
N LYS A 268 -5.22 -32.96 -24.82
CA LYS A 268 -3.99 -32.75 -24.03
C LYS A 268 -4.29 -32.12 -22.68
N ARG A 269 -5.12 -31.06 -22.63
CA ARG A 269 -5.53 -30.43 -21.36
C ARG A 269 -6.28 -31.40 -20.45
N LYS A 270 -7.23 -32.17 -20.98
CA LYS A 270 -7.98 -33.16 -20.18
C LYS A 270 -7.10 -34.30 -19.66
N ILE A 271 -6.11 -34.73 -20.44
CA ILE A 271 -5.13 -35.72 -19.99
C ILE A 271 -4.17 -35.10 -18.97
N ALA A 272 -3.74 -33.84 -19.14
CA ALA A 272 -2.97 -33.11 -18.14
C ALA A 272 -3.70 -33.03 -16.81
N SER A 273 -4.98 -32.63 -16.78
CA SER A 273 -5.78 -32.59 -15.55
C SER A 273 -5.89 -33.97 -14.90
N ALA A 274 -6.12 -35.02 -15.69
CA ALA A 274 -6.18 -36.39 -15.19
C ALA A 274 -4.83 -36.87 -14.62
N MET A 275 -3.72 -36.46 -15.23
CA MET A 275 -2.36 -36.75 -14.77
C MET A 275 -2.03 -36.01 -13.48
N LEU A 276 -2.41 -34.73 -13.38
CA LEU A 276 -2.27 -33.92 -12.18
C LEU A 276 -3.06 -34.49 -10.99
N ALA A 277 -4.28 -34.96 -11.25
CA ALA A 277 -5.10 -35.66 -10.25
C ALA A 277 -4.56 -37.06 -9.88
N GLY A 278 -3.50 -37.54 -10.53
CA GLY A 278 -2.89 -38.85 -10.25
C GLY A 278 -3.72 -40.06 -10.69
N VAL A 279 -4.72 -39.86 -11.55
CA VAL A 279 -5.65 -40.94 -11.96
C VAL A 279 -5.28 -41.60 -13.30
N VAL A 280 -4.34 -41.02 -14.04
CA VAL A 280 -3.71 -41.63 -15.23
C VAL A 280 -2.21 -41.37 -15.25
N LEU A 281 -1.46 -42.23 -15.93
CA LEU A 281 -0.01 -42.14 -16.12
C LEU A 281 0.82 -42.10 -14.83
N ALA A 282 0.23 -42.47 -13.69
CA ALA A 282 0.96 -42.68 -12.46
C ALA A 282 2.11 -43.68 -12.68
N ASP A 283 3.31 -43.35 -12.21
CA ASP A 283 4.52 -44.17 -12.33
C ASP A 283 4.91 -44.57 -13.76
N HIS A 284 4.48 -43.82 -14.78
CA HIS A 284 4.86 -44.10 -16.17
C HIS A 284 6.18 -43.39 -16.54
N ASP A 285 7.18 -44.13 -17.02
CA ASP A 285 8.53 -43.61 -17.29
C ASP A 285 8.57 -42.36 -18.17
N SER A 286 7.74 -42.32 -19.22
CA SER A 286 7.68 -41.18 -20.14
C SER A 286 6.66 -40.09 -19.78
N ALA A 287 5.94 -40.20 -18.65
CA ALA A 287 4.88 -39.23 -18.33
C ALA A 287 5.40 -37.81 -18.20
N ASP A 288 6.56 -37.64 -17.55
CA ASP A 288 7.10 -36.33 -17.23
C ASP A 288 7.60 -35.56 -18.47
N ASP A 289 7.84 -36.25 -19.58
CA ASP A 289 8.32 -35.70 -20.85
C ASP A 289 7.20 -35.38 -21.85
N LEU A 290 5.95 -35.77 -21.56
CA LEU A 290 4.83 -35.54 -22.47
C LEU A 290 4.45 -34.05 -22.53
N PRO A 291 4.38 -33.42 -23.72
CA PRO A 291 4.04 -32.01 -23.87
C PRO A 291 2.52 -31.78 -23.74
N LEU A 292 2.02 -31.80 -22.49
CA LEU A 292 0.60 -31.72 -22.16
C LEU A 292 0.15 -30.36 -21.59
N PHE A 293 1.09 -29.50 -21.18
CA PHE A 293 0.76 -28.21 -20.55
C PHE A 293 0.96 -27.06 -21.51
N GLU A 294 -0.13 -26.39 -21.87
CA GLU A 294 -0.12 -25.23 -22.78
C GLU A 294 0.38 -23.98 -22.06
N THR A 295 1.24 -23.19 -22.70
CA THR A 295 1.64 -21.88 -22.18
C THR A 295 0.85 -20.73 -22.82
N THR A 296 0.91 -19.53 -22.25
CA THR A 296 0.34 -18.32 -22.88
C THR A 296 1.01 -17.94 -24.20
N ALA A 297 2.21 -18.45 -24.48
CA ALA A 297 2.89 -18.32 -25.77
C ALA A 297 2.37 -19.29 -26.85
N GLY A 298 1.50 -20.24 -26.47
CA GLY A 298 0.89 -21.21 -27.39
C GLY A 298 1.70 -22.49 -27.63
N ASP A 299 2.90 -22.60 -27.05
CA ASP A 299 3.67 -23.84 -27.05
C ASP A 299 3.22 -24.81 -25.94
N TRP A 300 3.51 -26.09 -26.13
CA TRP A 300 3.17 -27.16 -25.18
C TRP A 300 4.42 -27.68 -24.49
N ARG A 301 4.35 -27.80 -23.18
CA ARG A 301 5.46 -28.14 -22.29
C ARG A 301 5.14 -29.36 -21.45
N SER A 302 6.19 -30.01 -20.97
CA SER A 302 6.10 -31.22 -20.19
C SER A 302 6.01 -30.95 -18.68
N MET A 303 5.65 -31.97 -17.90
CA MET A 303 5.64 -31.86 -16.44
C MET A 303 7.05 -31.56 -15.90
N ALA A 304 8.09 -32.12 -16.53
CA ALA A 304 9.48 -31.79 -16.21
C ALA A 304 9.78 -30.29 -16.41
N ALA A 305 9.21 -29.66 -17.43
CA ALA A 305 9.35 -28.21 -17.65
C ALA A 305 8.58 -27.38 -16.60
N VAL A 306 7.39 -27.83 -16.18
CA VAL A 306 6.63 -27.22 -15.06
C VAL A 306 7.45 -27.27 -13.77
N ARG A 307 7.96 -28.45 -13.40
CA ARG A 307 8.86 -28.63 -12.24
C ARG A 307 10.12 -27.77 -12.37
N GLY A 308 10.64 -27.61 -13.59
CA GLY A 308 11.77 -26.75 -13.91
C GLY A 308 11.51 -25.26 -13.63
N GLN A 309 10.28 -24.76 -13.84
CA GLN A 309 9.90 -23.38 -13.48
C GLN A 309 9.93 -23.19 -11.96
N HIS A 310 9.29 -24.10 -11.20
CA HIS A 310 9.34 -24.06 -9.73
C HIS A 310 10.76 -24.11 -9.20
N LYS A 311 11.61 -25.03 -9.70
CA LYS A 311 13.01 -25.14 -9.29
C LYS A 311 13.81 -23.85 -9.54
N ARG A 312 13.48 -23.14 -10.63
CA ARG A 312 14.22 -21.96 -11.07
C ARG A 312 13.78 -20.69 -10.35
N PHE A 313 12.49 -20.54 -10.10
CA PHE A 313 11.93 -19.28 -9.61
C PHE A 313 11.24 -19.37 -8.24
N GLY A 314 11.02 -20.58 -7.73
CA GLY A 314 10.31 -20.83 -6.47
C GLY A 314 8.79 -21.00 -6.63
N ASP A 315 8.26 -20.76 -7.81
CA ASP A 315 6.82 -20.75 -8.10
C ASP A 315 6.54 -21.14 -9.57
N VAL A 316 5.27 -21.45 -9.85
CA VAL A 316 4.78 -21.74 -11.21
C VAL A 316 3.69 -20.74 -11.55
N TRP A 317 3.92 -19.92 -12.58
CA TRP A 317 2.90 -19.00 -13.05
C TRP A 317 1.84 -19.71 -13.87
N SER A 318 0.59 -19.44 -13.54
CA SER A 318 -0.57 -19.94 -14.27
C SER A 318 -1.61 -18.87 -14.49
N VAL A 319 -2.45 -19.06 -15.51
CA VAL A 319 -3.65 -18.25 -15.76
C VAL A 319 -4.84 -19.16 -16.01
N PHE A 320 -6.01 -18.75 -15.51
CA PHE A 320 -7.26 -19.50 -15.67
C PHE A 320 -8.01 -19.16 -16.96
N ASP A 321 -7.72 -18.00 -17.56
CA ASP A 321 -8.21 -17.69 -18.91
C ASP A 321 -7.38 -18.43 -19.95
N LEU A 322 -7.95 -19.52 -20.48
CA LEU A 322 -7.35 -20.34 -21.53
C LEU A 322 -7.13 -19.58 -22.85
N ARG A 323 -7.66 -18.36 -23.00
CA ARG A 323 -7.46 -17.49 -24.17
C ARG A 323 -6.37 -16.45 -23.94
N CYS A 324 -5.83 -16.35 -22.73
CA CYS A 324 -4.79 -15.37 -22.40
C CYS A 324 -3.53 -15.59 -23.26
N THR A 325 -3.10 -14.55 -23.96
CA THR A 325 -1.90 -14.53 -24.81
C THR A 325 -0.81 -13.60 -24.29
N ASP A 326 -0.99 -13.06 -23.09
CA ASP A 326 0.02 -12.20 -22.49
C ASP A 326 1.27 -12.99 -22.12
N LEU A 327 2.44 -12.38 -22.39
CA LEU A 327 3.73 -13.03 -22.22
C LEU A 327 4.49 -12.36 -21.07
N PRO A 328 5.22 -13.15 -20.27
CA PRO A 328 6.09 -12.59 -19.25
C PRO A 328 7.26 -11.83 -19.91
N VAL A 329 7.76 -10.80 -19.24
CA VAL A 329 8.93 -10.02 -19.70
C VAL A 329 10.20 -10.86 -19.60
N HIS A 330 10.30 -11.74 -18.62
CA HIS A 330 11.47 -12.59 -18.43
C HIS A 330 11.44 -13.77 -19.42
N ALA A 331 12.36 -13.80 -20.38
CA ALA A 331 12.35 -14.74 -21.52
C ALA A 331 12.34 -16.24 -21.15
N ARG A 332 12.82 -16.61 -19.96
CA ARG A 332 12.85 -18.01 -19.49
C ARG A 332 11.70 -18.36 -18.52
N ARG A 333 10.81 -17.41 -18.27
CA ARG A 333 9.60 -17.61 -17.47
C ARG A 333 8.50 -18.13 -18.40
N HIS A 334 7.83 -19.18 -17.99
CA HIS A 334 6.66 -19.70 -18.70
C HIS A 334 5.41 -19.49 -17.84
N VAL A 335 4.29 -19.20 -18.49
CA VAL A 335 2.98 -19.09 -17.83
C VAL A 335 2.06 -20.13 -18.42
N PHE A 336 1.53 -21.02 -17.58
CA PHE A 336 0.73 -22.16 -18.00
C PHE A 336 -0.77 -21.82 -17.98
N ARG A 337 -1.51 -22.27 -18.98
CA ARG A 337 -2.97 -22.18 -19.03
C ARG A 337 -3.56 -23.39 -18.32
N LEU A 338 -4.02 -23.20 -17.10
CA LEU A 338 -4.47 -24.28 -16.21
C LEU A 338 -5.86 -23.95 -15.66
N SER A 339 -6.65 -24.95 -15.30
CA SER A 339 -7.87 -24.70 -14.52
C SER A 339 -7.55 -24.40 -13.05
N ALA A 340 -8.54 -23.96 -12.28
CA ALA A 340 -8.39 -23.77 -10.84
C ALA A 340 -8.05 -25.11 -10.15
N GLU A 341 -8.72 -26.19 -10.54
CA GLU A 341 -8.48 -27.54 -10.00
C GLU A 341 -7.08 -28.07 -10.36
N ASP A 342 -6.58 -27.78 -11.56
CA ASP A 342 -5.20 -28.09 -11.95
C ASP A 342 -4.19 -27.38 -11.03
N GLY A 343 -4.47 -26.12 -10.67
CA GLY A 343 -3.69 -25.35 -9.71
C GLY A 343 -3.68 -25.99 -8.32
N GLU A 344 -4.82 -26.45 -7.82
CA GLU A 344 -4.89 -27.17 -6.54
C GLU A 344 -4.03 -28.44 -6.55
N CYS A 345 -4.12 -29.24 -7.61
CA CYS A 345 -3.29 -30.43 -7.77
C CYS A 345 -1.78 -30.11 -7.78
N LEU A 346 -1.37 -29.01 -8.44
CA LEU A 346 0.03 -28.55 -8.41
C LEU A 346 0.47 -28.10 -7.01
N ALA A 347 -0.42 -27.46 -6.25
CA ALA A 347 -0.13 -27.08 -4.87
C ALA A 347 0.06 -28.30 -3.97
N GLU A 348 -0.78 -29.33 -4.10
CA GLU A 348 -0.61 -30.62 -3.42
C GLU A 348 0.72 -31.30 -3.78
N ALA A 349 1.15 -31.17 -5.03
CA ALA A 349 2.46 -31.61 -5.50
C ALA A 349 3.64 -30.71 -5.06
N LYS A 350 3.39 -29.68 -4.23
CA LYS A 350 4.37 -28.72 -3.71
C LYS A 350 5.09 -27.91 -4.79
N LEU A 351 4.36 -27.50 -5.83
CA LEU A 351 4.89 -26.70 -6.95
C LEU A 351 4.47 -25.22 -6.92
N SER A 352 3.87 -24.74 -5.83
CA SER A 352 3.58 -23.32 -5.56
C SER A 352 3.00 -22.56 -6.76
N PRO A 353 1.82 -22.93 -7.27
CA PRO A 353 1.19 -22.22 -8.38
C PRO A 353 0.72 -20.82 -7.96
N VAL A 354 0.92 -19.84 -8.84
CA VAL A 354 0.55 -18.43 -8.63
C VAL A 354 -0.26 -17.95 -9.84
N ASP A 355 -1.41 -17.32 -9.58
CA ASP A 355 -2.16 -16.63 -10.62
C ASP A 355 -1.37 -15.41 -11.11
N ALA A 356 -0.87 -15.51 -12.33
CA ALA A 356 0.00 -14.51 -12.95
C ALA A 356 -0.79 -13.44 -13.71
N THR A 357 -2.12 -13.41 -13.63
CA THR A 357 -2.96 -12.48 -14.42
C THR A 357 -2.53 -11.02 -14.22
N GLU A 358 -2.32 -10.60 -12.98
CA GLU A 358 -1.91 -9.21 -12.70
C GLU A 358 -0.44 -8.95 -13.07
N GLU A 359 0.45 -9.89 -12.76
CA GLU A 359 1.86 -9.79 -13.16
C GLU A 359 2.04 -9.68 -14.67
N LEU A 360 1.24 -10.41 -15.45
CA LEU A 360 1.23 -10.33 -16.90
C LEU A 360 0.72 -8.99 -17.42
N ARG A 361 -0.26 -8.36 -16.75
CA ARG A 361 -0.70 -6.98 -17.09
C ARG A 361 0.42 -5.97 -16.85
N LEU A 362 1.14 -6.10 -15.73
CA LEU A 362 2.31 -5.26 -15.43
C LEU A 362 3.42 -5.49 -16.46
N ASP A 363 3.67 -6.74 -16.86
CA ASP A 363 4.64 -7.09 -17.89
C ASP A 363 4.25 -6.59 -19.29
N ALA A 364 2.96 -6.54 -19.62
CA ALA A 364 2.47 -5.88 -20.81
C ALA A 364 2.73 -4.36 -20.75
N ALA A 365 2.53 -3.72 -19.60
CA ALA A 365 2.87 -2.32 -19.40
C ALA A 365 4.37 -2.05 -19.57
N VAL A 366 5.23 -2.92 -19.01
CA VAL A 366 6.69 -2.86 -19.20
C VAL A 366 7.05 -2.93 -20.68
N ARG A 367 6.48 -3.89 -21.43
CA ARG A 367 6.74 -4.03 -22.86
C ARG A 367 6.34 -2.78 -23.63
N ARG A 368 5.13 -2.25 -23.39
CA ARG A 368 4.66 -0.99 -24.01
C ARG A 368 5.59 0.18 -23.69
N ASN A 369 5.97 0.34 -22.43
CA ASN A 369 6.79 1.47 -21.99
C ASN A 369 8.23 1.37 -22.51
N ARG A 370 8.81 0.17 -22.56
CA ARG A 370 10.14 -0.08 -23.16
C ARG A 370 10.16 0.06 -24.68
N SER A 371 9.00 -0.12 -25.34
CA SER A 371 8.86 0.06 -26.79
C SER A 371 8.64 1.52 -27.23
N ARG A 372 8.51 2.45 -26.27
CA ARG A 372 8.40 3.88 -26.58
C ARG A 372 9.61 4.34 -27.40
N PRO A 373 9.43 5.26 -28.36
CA PRO A 373 10.54 5.84 -29.10
C PRO A 373 11.57 6.44 -28.14
N ARG A 374 12.86 6.28 -28.47
CA ARG A 374 13.91 6.97 -27.76
C ARG A 374 13.82 8.46 -28.06
N LEU A 375 14.14 9.29 -27.07
CA LEU A 375 14.21 10.74 -27.27
C LEU A 375 15.32 11.07 -28.28
N GLU A 376 14.95 11.74 -29.36
CA GLU A 376 15.87 12.19 -30.41
C GLU A 376 16.76 13.34 -29.92
N SER A 377 16.23 14.20 -29.05
CA SER A 377 16.96 15.28 -28.40
C SER A 377 16.65 15.37 -26.91
N ILE A 378 17.63 15.86 -26.14
CA ILE A 378 17.49 16.21 -24.72
C ILE A 378 17.43 17.74 -24.67
N GLY A 379 16.35 18.28 -25.21
CA GLY A 379 16.07 19.70 -25.28
C GLY A 379 14.62 19.98 -24.94
N LEU A 380 14.33 21.25 -24.71
CA LEU A 380 12.96 21.73 -24.56
C LEU A 380 12.31 21.79 -25.95
N SER A 381 11.00 21.63 -26.00
CA SER A 381 10.24 21.96 -27.22
C SER A 381 10.21 23.48 -27.43
N PRO A 382 9.96 23.97 -28.66
CA PRO A 382 9.90 25.42 -28.92
C PRO A 382 8.90 26.17 -28.02
N GLN A 383 7.81 25.50 -27.63
CA GLN A 383 6.81 26.07 -26.71
C GLN A 383 7.32 26.12 -25.26
N GLU A 384 8.04 25.08 -24.82
CA GLU A 384 8.68 25.05 -23.50
C GLU A 384 9.82 26.08 -23.40
N GLU A 385 10.57 26.31 -24.49
CA GLU A 385 11.60 27.35 -24.56
C GLU A 385 11.03 28.77 -24.50
N GLN A 386 9.90 29.05 -25.15
CA GLN A 386 9.23 30.36 -25.07
C GLN A 386 8.71 30.68 -23.67
N GLY A 387 8.39 29.66 -22.86
CA GLY A 387 7.97 29.80 -21.47
C GLY A 387 9.12 29.87 -20.47
N ALA A 388 10.38 29.70 -20.92
CA ALA A 388 11.54 29.71 -20.06
C ALA A 388 11.98 31.14 -19.71
N LEU A 389 12.11 31.42 -18.42
CA LEU A 389 12.66 32.67 -17.93
C LEU A 389 14.19 32.71 -18.05
N SER A 390 14.83 31.56 -17.85
CA SER A 390 16.27 31.34 -17.93
C SER A 390 16.52 29.88 -18.27
N LEU A 391 17.69 29.55 -18.79
CA LEU A 391 18.09 28.18 -19.13
C LEU A 391 19.41 27.84 -18.43
N GLU A 392 19.47 26.66 -17.82
CA GLU A 392 20.69 26.05 -17.32
C GLU A 392 20.88 24.68 -17.98
N GLU A 393 21.98 24.52 -18.70
CA GLU A 393 22.40 23.21 -19.20
C GLU A 393 23.12 22.44 -18.10
N LEU A 394 22.64 21.23 -17.84
CA LEU A 394 23.31 20.25 -17.02
C LEU A 394 24.22 19.41 -17.91
N SER A 395 25.52 19.53 -17.69
CA SER A 395 26.53 18.63 -18.23
C SER A 395 26.88 17.55 -17.20
N PRO A 396 27.31 16.35 -17.63
CA PRO A 396 27.74 15.30 -16.71
C PRO A 396 28.86 15.80 -15.80
N ASN A 397 28.66 15.77 -14.48
CA ASN A 397 29.68 16.19 -13.52
C ASN A 397 29.80 15.20 -12.33
N GLY A 398 31.03 14.84 -11.98
CA GLY A 398 31.32 14.00 -10.81
C GLY A 398 30.57 12.66 -10.81
N ALA A 399 29.81 12.40 -9.75
CA ALA A 399 29.15 11.12 -9.46
C ALA A 399 27.79 10.93 -10.16
N LEU A 400 27.19 11.98 -10.73
CA LEU A 400 25.92 11.92 -11.45
C LEU A 400 26.17 12.13 -12.94
N GLU A 401 26.12 11.04 -13.71
CA GLU A 401 26.18 11.06 -15.19
C GLU A 401 24.85 11.56 -15.80
N MET A 402 24.27 12.62 -15.25
CA MET A 402 23.05 13.23 -15.78
C MET A 402 23.39 14.35 -16.76
N ARG A 403 22.54 14.54 -17.76
CA ARG A 403 22.61 15.66 -18.69
C ARG A 403 21.21 16.14 -19.05
N GLY A 404 21.10 17.41 -19.44
CA GLY A 404 19.85 17.94 -19.96
C GLY A 404 19.69 19.42 -19.70
N VAL A 405 18.45 19.90 -19.75
CA VAL A 405 18.13 21.33 -19.66
C VAL A 405 17.14 21.55 -18.52
N VAL A 406 17.41 22.56 -17.71
CA VAL A 406 16.53 23.03 -16.63
C VAL A 406 16.13 24.47 -16.90
N ALA A 407 14.84 24.74 -16.90
CA ALA A 407 14.25 26.02 -17.23
C ALA A 407 13.26 26.46 -16.16
N PRO A 408 13.65 27.37 -15.24
CA PRO A 408 12.68 28.13 -14.47
C PRO A 408 11.74 28.86 -15.42
N LEU A 409 10.44 28.80 -15.14
CA LEU A 409 9.41 29.31 -16.04
C LEU A 409 9.04 30.76 -15.72
N ILE A 410 8.47 31.44 -16.71
CA ILE A 410 7.87 32.77 -16.55
C ILE A 410 6.68 32.66 -15.57
N PRO A 411 6.48 33.63 -14.67
CA PRO A 411 5.33 33.68 -13.78
C PRO A 411 4.00 33.39 -14.48
N GLY A 412 3.13 32.60 -13.85
CA GLY A 412 1.80 32.28 -14.38
C GLY A 412 1.76 31.17 -15.43
N THR A 413 2.87 30.44 -15.65
CA THR A 413 2.92 29.27 -16.56
C THR A 413 3.15 27.90 -15.88
N PRO A 414 2.54 27.60 -14.70
CA PRO A 414 2.82 26.34 -13.98
C PRO A 414 2.37 25.08 -14.74
N ALA A 415 1.48 25.21 -15.72
CA ALA A 415 0.93 24.07 -16.47
C ALA A 415 1.98 23.28 -17.27
N VAL A 416 3.13 23.90 -17.58
CA VAL A 416 4.24 23.23 -18.29
C VAL A 416 5.39 22.84 -17.36
N ALA A 417 5.25 23.05 -16.05
CA ALA A 417 6.24 22.64 -15.05
C ALA A 417 6.26 21.11 -14.88
N GLY A 418 7.41 20.58 -14.51
CA GLY A 418 7.62 19.16 -14.27
C GLY A 418 8.92 18.63 -14.85
N LEU A 419 9.22 17.38 -14.51
CA LEU A 419 10.45 16.70 -14.89
C LEU A 419 10.17 15.60 -15.91
N ARG A 420 10.58 15.83 -17.16
CA ARG A 420 10.63 14.79 -18.20
C ARG A 420 11.95 14.02 -18.07
N LEU A 421 11.86 12.79 -17.55
CA LEU A 421 13.04 11.98 -17.24
C LEU A 421 13.23 10.86 -18.26
N SER A 422 14.47 10.62 -18.64
CA SER A 422 14.87 9.48 -19.47
C SER A 422 16.10 8.76 -18.93
N ARG A 423 16.26 7.50 -19.34
CA ARG A 423 17.41 6.65 -19.01
C ARG A 423 18.05 6.16 -20.30
N GLY A 424 19.20 6.71 -20.64
CA GLY A 424 19.87 6.39 -21.91
C GLY A 424 18.95 6.66 -23.10
N HIS A 425 18.28 7.81 -23.09
CA HIS A 425 17.23 8.24 -24.04
C HIS A 425 15.91 7.45 -24.01
N VAL A 426 15.76 6.44 -23.15
CA VAL A 426 14.46 5.75 -22.97
C VAL A 426 13.59 6.53 -21.99
N LEU A 427 12.43 6.99 -22.44
CA LEU A 427 11.55 7.85 -21.63
C LEU A 427 10.96 7.11 -20.41
N LEU A 428 11.22 7.64 -19.22
CA LEU A 428 10.67 7.20 -17.93
C LEU A 428 9.48 8.06 -17.48
N GLY A 429 8.75 8.67 -18.42
CA GLY A 429 7.54 9.45 -18.16
C GLY A 429 7.80 10.88 -17.66
N GLU A 430 6.70 11.54 -17.32
CA GLU A 430 6.66 12.87 -16.70
C GLU A 430 6.55 12.71 -15.18
N HIS A 431 7.33 13.49 -14.45
CA HIS A 431 7.37 13.53 -12.99
C HIS A 431 6.96 14.91 -12.49
N GLU A 432 6.49 14.98 -11.24
CA GLU A 432 6.21 16.23 -10.56
C GLU A 432 7.45 17.13 -10.53
N ASP A 433 7.24 18.45 -10.55
CA ASP A 433 8.30 19.43 -10.44
C ASP A 433 8.98 19.34 -9.05
N PRO A 434 10.29 19.04 -8.98
CA PRO A 434 11.00 18.95 -7.71
C PRO A 434 11.39 20.33 -7.14
N CYS A 435 11.15 21.42 -7.86
CA CYS A 435 11.61 22.78 -7.52
C CYS A 435 10.55 23.57 -6.74
N ASP A 436 11.01 24.58 -6.00
CA ASP A 436 10.14 25.53 -5.30
C ASP A 436 9.65 26.67 -6.19
N TRP A 437 10.28 26.88 -7.35
CA TRP A 437 9.84 27.78 -8.41
C TRP A 437 9.39 26.92 -9.60
N PRO A 438 8.26 27.23 -10.27
CA PRO A 438 7.78 26.44 -11.40
C PRO A 438 8.88 26.26 -12.45
N THR A 439 9.27 25.02 -12.67
CA THR A 439 10.43 24.66 -13.47
C THR A 439 10.09 23.53 -14.43
N ARG A 440 10.51 23.69 -15.69
CA ARG A 440 10.51 22.62 -16.67
C ARG A 440 11.92 22.03 -16.78
N ALA A 441 12.06 20.74 -16.52
CA ALA A 441 13.32 20.01 -16.66
C ALA A 441 13.19 18.84 -17.64
N VAL A 442 14.16 18.69 -18.54
CA VAL A 442 14.29 17.54 -19.44
C VAL A 442 15.65 16.91 -19.21
N ILE A 443 15.67 15.74 -18.55
CA ILE A 443 16.89 15.12 -18.03
C ILE A 443 17.05 13.69 -18.60
N ASP A 444 18.27 13.35 -19.02
CA ASP A 444 18.71 11.98 -19.27
C ASP A 444 19.69 11.58 -18.18
N ALA A 445 19.34 10.55 -17.42
CA ALA A 445 20.13 10.02 -16.31
C ALA A 445 20.23 8.48 -16.44
N PRO A 446 21.28 7.96 -17.12
CA PRO A 446 21.44 6.53 -17.40
C PRO A 446 21.48 5.63 -16.16
N GLY A 447 21.91 6.17 -15.01
CA GLY A 447 22.00 5.46 -13.74
C GLY A 447 20.66 5.25 -13.02
N VAL A 448 19.63 6.07 -13.30
CA VAL A 448 18.37 6.04 -12.54
C VAL A 448 17.58 4.76 -12.84
N SER A 449 17.26 3.98 -11.81
CA SER A 449 16.44 2.77 -11.97
C SER A 449 15.00 3.12 -12.32
N PRO A 450 14.40 2.45 -13.32
CA PRO A 450 12.98 2.56 -13.57
C PRO A 450 12.18 1.84 -12.49
N ASN A 451 10.92 2.27 -12.29
CA ASN A 451 9.94 1.54 -11.50
C ASN A 451 9.54 0.21 -12.19
N ARG A 452 8.76 -0.63 -11.50
CA ARG A 452 8.33 -1.96 -11.97
C ARG A 452 7.75 -1.97 -13.39
N THR A 453 7.00 -0.94 -13.76
CA THR A 453 6.29 -0.84 -15.05
C THR A 453 7.05 -0.05 -16.11
N TRP A 454 8.23 0.50 -15.79
CA TRP A 454 8.96 1.44 -16.65
C TRP A 454 8.16 2.70 -17.01
N SER A 455 7.15 3.06 -16.22
CA SER A 455 6.38 4.28 -16.43
C SER A 455 7.00 5.50 -15.76
N GLY A 456 7.98 5.27 -14.88
CA GLY A 456 8.56 6.24 -13.94
C GLY A 456 9.96 5.80 -13.52
N ALA A 457 10.72 6.70 -12.89
CA ALA A 457 11.81 6.30 -12.01
C ALA A 457 11.27 5.63 -10.74
N ASP A 458 12.10 4.77 -10.16
CA ASP A 458 11.92 4.27 -8.81
C ASP A 458 12.19 5.40 -7.81
N LYS A 459 11.15 5.78 -7.06
CA LYS A 459 11.19 6.94 -6.14
C LYS A 459 12.08 6.69 -4.93
N ASP A 460 12.28 5.43 -4.55
CA ASP A 460 13.13 5.05 -3.42
C ASP A 460 14.62 4.97 -3.80
N ASN A 461 14.95 5.20 -5.08
CA ASN A 461 16.32 5.19 -5.56
C ASN A 461 17.06 6.48 -5.18
N ALA A 462 18.20 6.33 -4.49
CA ALA A 462 19.06 7.46 -4.11
C ALA A 462 19.52 8.34 -5.29
N LEU A 463 19.71 7.76 -6.48
CA LEU A 463 20.05 8.52 -7.68
C LEU A 463 18.89 9.37 -8.17
N PHE A 464 17.63 8.92 -8.01
CA PHE A 464 16.47 9.75 -8.37
C PHE A 464 16.38 10.97 -7.45
N VAL A 465 16.58 10.78 -6.14
CA VAL A 465 16.66 11.89 -5.18
C VAL A 465 17.76 12.88 -5.57
N SER A 466 18.94 12.36 -5.92
CA SER A 466 20.09 13.18 -6.34
C SER A 466 19.82 13.94 -7.65
N VAL A 467 19.08 13.36 -8.59
CA VAL A 467 18.63 14.07 -9.81
C VAL A 467 17.68 15.20 -9.44
N CYS A 468 16.69 14.97 -8.57
CA CYS A 468 15.77 16.02 -8.11
C CYS A 468 16.51 17.17 -7.40
N GLU A 469 17.50 16.86 -6.55
CA GLU A 469 18.35 17.87 -5.92
C GLU A 469 19.20 18.65 -6.93
N GLY A 470 19.77 17.94 -7.91
CA GLY A 470 20.53 18.54 -9.00
C GLY A 470 19.70 19.50 -9.86
N VAL A 471 18.46 19.12 -10.18
CA VAL A 471 17.49 19.95 -10.90
C VAL A 471 17.10 21.18 -10.08
N ARG A 472 16.80 21.02 -8.78
CA ARG A 472 16.51 22.14 -7.89
C ARG A 472 17.67 23.13 -7.81
N GLY A 473 18.90 22.63 -7.65
CA GLY A 473 20.10 23.45 -7.63
C GLY A 473 20.35 24.17 -8.97
N ALA A 474 20.06 23.53 -10.09
CA ALA A 474 20.17 24.13 -11.42
C ALA A 474 19.14 25.26 -11.63
N SER A 475 17.88 25.03 -11.22
CA SER A 475 16.82 26.04 -11.27
C SER A 475 17.19 27.29 -10.46
N GLU A 476 17.64 27.10 -9.22
CA GLU A 476 18.07 28.22 -8.36
C GLU A 476 19.29 28.97 -8.92
N ARG A 477 20.26 28.29 -9.55
CA ARG A 477 21.39 28.96 -10.22
C ARG A 477 20.94 29.77 -11.44
N ALA A 478 20.02 29.23 -12.24
CA ALA A 478 19.46 29.91 -13.40
C ALA A 478 18.74 31.19 -12.99
N LEU A 479 17.98 31.15 -11.90
CA LEU A 479 17.29 32.30 -11.30
C LEU A 479 18.28 33.31 -10.69
N ASP A 480 19.33 32.85 -10.01
CA ASP A 480 20.35 33.73 -9.42
C ASP A 480 21.10 34.56 -10.45
N ARG A 481 21.26 34.05 -11.69
CA ARG A 481 21.91 34.78 -12.80
C ARG A 481 21.04 35.89 -13.39
N LEU A 482 19.70 35.81 -13.24
CA LEU A 482 18.80 36.85 -13.74
C LEU A 482 18.95 38.16 -12.99
N VAL A 483 19.27 38.10 -11.70
CA VAL A 483 19.44 39.29 -10.84
C VAL A 483 20.83 39.26 -10.18
N PRO A 484 21.85 39.86 -10.83
CA PRO A 484 23.17 39.99 -10.22
C PRO A 484 23.06 40.86 -8.95
N LEU A 485 23.83 40.51 -7.92
CA LEU A 485 23.87 41.33 -6.69
C LEU A 485 24.73 42.57 -6.93
N PRO A 486 24.27 43.76 -6.52
CA PRO A 486 25.09 44.96 -6.58
C PRO A 486 26.25 44.88 -5.57
N SER A 487 27.40 45.44 -5.95
CA SER A 487 28.55 45.66 -5.06
C SER A 487 28.49 47.06 -4.43
N GLY A 488 29.01 47.21 -3.21
CA GLY A 488 29.16 48.53 -2.56
C GLY A 488 27.88 49.10 -1.93
N VAL A 489 26.82 48.30 -1.79
CA VAL A 489 25.58 48.69 -1.11
C VAL A 489 25.61 48.34 0.39
N PRO A 490 24.94 49.12 1.27
CA PRO A 490 25.02 48.91 2.74
C PRO A 490 24.47 47.57 3.22
N ALA A 491 23.45 47.06 2.53
CA ALA A 491 22.84 45.77 2.79
C ALA A 491 22.18 45.24 1.52
N VAL A 492 22.31 43.94 1.29
CA VAL A 492 21.70 43.22 0.19
C VAL A 492 21.16 41.89 0.70
N GLN A 493 20.02 41.48 0.16
CA GLN A 493 19.37 40.22 0.48
C GLN A 493 18.88 39.57 -0.81
N ARG A 494 19.33 38.34 -1.02
CA ARG A 494 18.78 37.47 -2.05
C ARG A 494 17.53 36.79 -1.50
N ILE A 495 16.45 36.83 -2.28
CA ILE A 495 15.16 36.27 -1.91
C ILE A 495 15.14 34.79 -2.31
N ARG A 496 14.88 33.95 -1.33
CA ARG A 496 14.79 32.48 -1.44
C ARG A 496 13.46 32.03 -0.82
N LYS A 497 13.15 30.73 -0.90
CA LYS A 497 12.01 30.14 -0.18
C LYS A 497 11.98 30.52 1.31
N THR A 498 13.12 30.48 1.98
CA THR A 498 13.21 30.86 3.40
C THR A 498 12.80 32.31 3.68
N SER A 499 12.91 33.20 2.68
CA SER A 499 12.42 34.58 2.77
C SER A 499 10.90 34.64 2.64
N CYS A 500 10.32 33.81 1.77
CA CYS A 500 8.87 33.62 1.66
C CYS A 500 8.27 33.09 2.96
N ASP A 501 8.87 32.03 3.52
CA ASP A 501 8.43 31.43 4.78
C ASP A 501 8.48 32.46 5.94
N ALA A 502 9.56 33.25 6.02
CA ALA A 502 9.72 34.28 7.05
C ALA A 502 8.70 35.43 6.92
N ALA A 503 8.34 35.80 5.68
CA ALA A 503 7.35 36.82 5.40
C ALA A 503 5.90 36.32 5.45
N GLY A 504 5.67 35.00 5.65
CA GLY A 504 4.34 34.40 5.61
C GLY A 504 3.70 34.47 4.22
N VAL A 505 4.51 34.25 3.18
CA VAL A 505 4.10 34.31 1.77
C VAL A 505 4.07 32.90 1.19
N ASP A 506 2.89 32.47 0.74
CA ASP A 506 2.65 31.12 0.22
C ASP A 506 2.95 30.95 -1.28
N VAL A 507 3.32 32.04 -1.97
CA VAL A 507 3.68 32.03 -3.40
C VAL A 507 5.20 32.08 -3.59
N ALA A 508 5.68 31.49 -4.69
CA ALA A 508 7.10 31.49 -4.99
C ALA A 508 7.58 32.90 -5.36
N VAL A 509 8.56 33.42 -4.62
CA VAL A 509 9.22 34.70 -4.91
C VAL A 509 10.73 34.51 -4.98
N ARG A 510 11.36 35.09 -6.00
CA ARG A 510 12.83 35.07 -6.20
C ARG A 510 13.32 36.43 -6.66
N GLY A 511 14.60 36.70 -6.45
CA GLY A 511 15.21 37.96 -6.87
C GLY A 511 16.19 38.49 -5.82
N ALA A 512 16.46 39.78 -5.88
CA ALA A 512 17.35 40.43 -4.93
C ALA A 512 16.86 41.84 -4.61
N LEU A 513 16.96 42.20 -3.33
CA LEU A 513 16.67 43.52 -2.80
C LEU A 513 17.90 44.07 -2.08
N TRP A 514 18.09 45.37 -2.11
CA TRP A 514 19.15 46.05 -1.36
C TRP A 514 18.69 47.42 -0.86
N ALA A 515 19.33 47.87 0.21
CA ALA A 515 19.08 49.19 0.77
C ALA A 515 19.62 50.28 -0.16
N ALA A 516 18.77 51.26 -0.48
CA ALA A 516 19.16 52.48 -1.18
C ALA A 516 19.86 53.45 -0.19
N PRO A 517 20.82 54.26 -0.68
CA PRO A 517 21.54 55.22 0.16
C PRO A 517 20.72 56.46 0.53
N THR A 518 19.56 56.67 -0.11
CA THR A 518 18.69 57.84 0.07
C THR A 518 17.28 57.39 0.43
N ILE A 519 16.64 58.12 1.35
CA ILE A 519 15.24 57.91 1.70
C ILE A 519 14.35 58.33 0.54
N GLY A 520 13.36 57.48 0.24
CA GLY A 520 12.38 57.70 -0.81
C GLY A 520 11.56 56.43 -1.06
N PRO A 521 10.65 56.47 -2.05
CA PRO A 521 9.82 55.32 -2.38
C PRO A 521 10.66 54.15 -2.89
N PRO A 522 10.17 52.89 -2.72
CA PRO A 522 10.89 51.72 -3.18
C PRO A 522 11.00 51.70 -4.71
N GLU A 523 12.23 51.66 -5.23
CA GLU A 523 12.54 51.46 -6.64
C GLU A 523 12.72 49.95 -6.92
N VAL A 524 11.68 49.16 -6.65
CA VAL A 524 11.68 47.71 -6.82
C VAL A 524 10.86 47.34 -8.04
N ARG A 525 11.51 46.70 -9.02
CA ARG A 525 10.84 46.11 -10.18
C ARG A 525 10.22 44.78 -9.79
N VAL A 526 8.96 44.56 -10.12
CA VAL A 526 8.24 43.30 -9.90
C VAL A 526 7.86 42.74 -11.26
N VAL A 527 8.28 41.50 -11.51
CA VAL A 527 7.86 40.70 -12.67
C VAL A 527 6.94 39.62 -12.16
N ASP A 528 5.67 39.73 -12.50
CA ASP A 528 4.62 38.80 -12.11
C ASP A 528 3.87 38.26 -13.34
N ALA A 529 2.77 37.53 -13.13
CA ALA A 529 2.01 36.94 -14.24
C ALA A 529 1.39 37.99 -15.19
N ASP A 530 1.18 39.23 -14.73
CA ASP A 530 0.61 40.32 -15.52
C ASP A 530 1.69 41.17 -16.22
N GLY A 531 2.97 40.92 -15.91
CA GLY A 531 4.13 41.52 -16.56
C GLY A 531 5.04 42.31 -15.61
N LEU A 532 5.80 43.24 -16.19
CA LEU A 532 6.71 44.09 -15.43
C LEU A 532 5.96 45.31 -14.88
N ARG A 533 6.10 45.55 -13.58
CA ARG A 533 5.60 46.76 -12.89
C ARG A 533 6.58 47.24 -11.82
N GLU A 534 6.29 48.40 -11.26
CA GLU A 534 6.95 48.88 -10.04
C GLU A 534 6.16 48.47 -8.79
N LEU A 535 6.89 48.20 -7.71
CA LEU A 535 6.28 47.90 -6.42
C LEU A 535 5.56 49.15 -5.89
N ARG A 536 4.30 48.98 -5.52
CA ARG A 536 3.52 49.96 -4.77
C ARG A 536 3.27 49.41 -3.37
N VAL A 537 3.39 50.25 -2.36
CA VAL A 537 3.23 49.90 -0.94
C VAL A 537 2.12 50.79 -0.38
N ASP A 538 1.06 50.21 0.17
CA ASP A 538 -0.13 50.94 0.60
C ASP A 538 -0.03 51.37 2.09
N SER A 539 0.43 52.62 2.30
CA SER A 539 0.37 53.44 3.52
C SER A 539 1.28 53.08 4.73
N ALA A 540 1.65 54.14 5.48
CA ALA A 540 2.56 54.23 6.64
C ALA A 540 4.04 53.84 6.43
N ALA A 541 4.38 53.05 5.41
CA ALA A 541 5.75 52.71 4.99
C ALA A 541 6.15 53.36 3.65
N ALA A 542 5.69 54.59 3.40
CA ALA A 542 5.84 55.28 2.11
C ALA A 542 7.31 55.47 1.67
N ASP A 543 8.23 55.47 2.62
CA ASP A 543 9.68 55.61 2.39
C ASP A 543 10.41 54.31 2.78
N LEU A 544 10.29 53.30 1.92
CA LEU A 544 11.12 52.09 1.95
C LEU A 544 12.30 52.30 0.99
N PRO A 545 13.50 52.70 1.47
CA PRO A 545 14.67 52.89 0.61
C PRO A 545 15.20 51.52 0.15
N LEU A 546 14.46 50.89 -0.74
CA LEU A 546 14.76 49.60 -1.33
C LEU A 546 14.89 49.74 -2.84
N ARG A 547 15.88 49.05 -3.37
CA ARG A 547 16.06 48.85 -4.80
C ARG A 547 16.15 47.37 -5.07
N GLY A 548 15.68 46.95 -6.23
CA GLY A 548 15.84 45.56 -6.64
C GLY A 548 14.91 45.07 -7.72
N THR A 549 14.93 43.76 -7.91
CA THR A 549 14.03 43.06 -8.83
C THR A 549 13.51 41.81 -8.15
N LEU A 550 12.19 41.65 -8.17
CA LEU A 550 11.46 40.49 -7.67
C LEU A 550 10.71 39.83 -8.81
N TYR A 551 10.83 38.51 -8.90
CA TYR A 551 9.98 37.64 -9.71
C TYR A 551 9.00 36.97 -8.77
N VAL A 552 7.71 37.04 -9.10
CA VAL A 552 6.62 36.55 -8.26
C VAL A 552 5.73 35.64 -9.09
N ASP A 553 5.60 34.37 -8.73
CA ASP A 553 4.69 33.44 -9.40
C ASP A 553 3.25 33.59 -8.87
N ALA A 554 2.68 34.77 -9.08
CA ALA A 554 1.31 35.12 -8.71
C ALA A 554 0.80 36.26 -9.61
N PRO A 555 -0.52 36.53 -9.68
CA PRO A 555 -1.03 37.74 -10.32
C PRO A 555 -0.63 39.00 -9.53
N ALA A 556 -0.67 40.16 -10.19
CA ALA A 556 -0.31 41.46 -9.64
C ALA A 556 -1.16 41.89 -8.43
N SER A 557 -2.35 41.30 -8.27
CA SER A 557 -3.21 41.49 -7.11
C SER A 557 -2.66 40.89 -5.81
N SER A 558 -1.60 40.08 -5.87
CA SER A 558 -0.96 39.50 -4.70
C SER A 558 -0.13 40.54 -3.92
N ASP A 559 -0.27 40.53 -2.60
CA ASP A 559 0.53 41.35 -1.67
C ASP A 559 1.91 40.74 -1.36
N ALA A 560 2.27 39.63 -2.01
CA ALA A 560 3.52 38.90 -1.78
C ALA A 560 4.76 39.77 -1.96
N ALA A 561 4.82 40.56 -3.04
CA ALA A 561 5.97 41.42 -3.32
C ALA A 561 6.17 42.49 -2.22
N GLU A 562 5.07 43.04 -1.71
CA GLU A 562 5.08 44.04 -0.64
C GLU A 562 5.52 43.43 0.69
N LYS A 563 4.93 42.29 1.10
CA LYS A 563 5.32 41.56 2.31
C LYS A 563 6.81 41.19 2.31
N ILE A 564 7.31 40.69 1.17
CA ILE A 564 8.73 40.34 1.00
C ILE A 564 9.62 41.58 1.10
N ALA A 565 9.23 42.69 0.48
CA ALA A 565 9.99 43.93 0.55
C ALA A 565 10.07 44.46 1.99
N VAL A 566 8.95 44.50 2.71
CA VAL A 566 8.90 44.95 4.11
C VAL A 566 9.72 44.04 5.02
N ASP A 567 9.60 42.72 4.89
CA ASP A 567 10.35 41.77 5.72
C ASP A 567 11.86 41.81 5.40
N ALA A 568 12.23 41.86 4.12
CA ALA A 568 13.63 41.98 3.71
C ALA A 568 14.26 43.27 4.25
N TYR A 569 13.57 44.42 4.14
CA TYR A 569 14.04 45.67 4.72
C TYR A 569 14.22 45.58 6.24
N ARG A 570 13.22 45.02 6.94
CA ARG A 570 13.30 44.77 8.38
C ARG A 570 14.50 43.89 8.73
N GLY A 571 14.73 42.81 7.98
CA GLY A 571 15.87 41.91 8.15
C GLY A 571 17.21 42.62 7.95
N MET A 572 17.32 43.46 6.91
CA MET A 572 18.51 44.29 6.65
C MET A 572 18.79 45.26 7.80
N LEU A 573 17.77 45.98 8.30
CA LEU A 573 17.89 46.88 9.45
C LEU A 573 18.33 46.15 10.72
N HIS A 574 17.75 44.98 11.01
CA HIS A 574 18.15 44.15 12.15
C HIS A 574 19.61 43.66 12.00
N GLY A 575 20.02 43.30 10.80
CA GLY A 575 21.40 42.91 10.49
C GLY A 575 22.40 44.05 10.71
N MET A 576 22.08 45.24 10.19
CA MET A 576 22.85 46.47 10.41
C MET A 576 22.93 46.81 11.90
N GLY A 577 21.80 46.72 12.62
CA GLY A 577 21.75 47.00 14.05
C GLY A 577 22.56 46.04 14.92
N ARG A 578 22.54 44.75 14.60
CA ARG A 578 23.42 43.78 15.27
C ARG A 578 24.91 44.05 15.03
N ARG A 579 25.28 44.51 13.83
CA ARG A 579 26.68 44.89 13.53
C ARG A 579 27.11 46.13 14.30
N LEU A 580 26.26 47.16 14.35
CA LEU A 580 26.53 48.41 15.08
C LEU A 580 26.54 48.20 16.61
N ALA A 581 25.66 47.37 17.15
CA ALA A 581 25.60 47.05 18.58
C ALA A 581 26.81 46.24 19.10
N LYS A 582 27.60 45.61 18.21
CA LYS A 582 28.88 44.99 18.58
C LYS A 582 29.98 46.03 18.80
N ALA A 583 29.88 47.20 18.16
CA ALA A 583 30.85 48.28 18.27
C ALA A 583 30.41 49.33 19.32
N TRP A 584 29.10 49.58 19.47
CA TRP A 584 28.55 50.66 20.30
C TRP A 584 27.52 50.18 21.34
N HIS A 585 27.23 51.03 22.33
CA HIS A 585 26.14 50.78 23.29
C HIS A 585 24.80 50.60 22.55
N PRO A 586 23.99 49.56 22.85
CA PRO A 586 22.80 49.19 22.08
C PRO A 586 21.78 50.32 21.88
N LEU A 587 21.58 51.16 22.89
CA LEU A 587 20.69 52.32 22.81
C LEU A 587 21.21 53.41 21.86
N VAL A 588 22.53 53.58 21.75
CA VAL A 588 23.15 54.57 20.83
C VAL A 588 23.12 54.04 19.39
N ALA A 589 23.40 52.75 19.20
CA ALA A 589 23.27 52.09 17.91
C ALA A 589 21.81 52.16 17.39
N ALA A 590 20.83 51.86 18.25
CA ALA A 590 19.41 51.95 17.88
C ALA A 590 18.99 53.37 17.48
N HIS A 591 19.49 54.39 18.17
CA HIS A 591 19.17 55.79 17.89
C HIS A 591 19.80 56.30 16.60
N VAL A 592 21.04 55.88 16.29
CA VAL A 592 21.69 56.24 15.02
C VAL A 592 21.06 55.52 13.83
N ILE A 593 20.62 54.27 14.00
CA ILE A 593 19.84 53.55 12.97
C ILE A 593 18.49 54.22 12.74
N HIS A 594 17.84 54.68 13.82
CA HIS A 594 16.60 55.44 13.72
C HIS A 594 16.81 56.78 12.98
N GLY A 595 17.89 57.51 13.29
CA GLY A 595 18.26 58.74 12.58
C GLY A 595 18.58 58.53 11.09
N LEU A 596 19.28 57.45 10.74
CA LEU A 596 19.51 57.04 9.34
C LEU A 596 18.20 56.64 8.64
N ALA A 597 17.31 55.94 9.33
CA ALA A 597 16.01 55.52 8.80
C ALA A 597 15.00 56.68 8.67
N LEU A 598 15.19 57.76 9.42
CA LEU A 598 14.41 59.01 9.34
C LEU A 598 15.04 60.06 8.42
N GLY A 599 16.25 59.81 7.89
CA GLY A 599 16.93 60.72 6.95
C GLY A 599 17.52 61.94 7.63
N LEU A 600 17.57 61.91 8.96
CA LEU A 600 18.16 62.95 9.79
C LEU A 600 19.69 62.87 9.77
N ILE A 601 20.27 61.79 9.25
CA ILE A 601 21.72 61.61 9.06
C ILE A 601 21.97 61.17 7.62
N HIS A 602 22.78 61.92 6.87
CA HIS A 602 23.30 61.44 5.58
C HIS A 602 24.61 60.66 5.78
N THR A 603 24.83 59.58 5.02
CA THR A 603 26.04 58.74 5.16
C THR A 603 27.34 59.51 4.92
N GLY A 604 27.32 60.59 4.13
CA GLY A 604 28.45 61.48 3.88
C GLY A 604 28.72 62.53 4.96
N GLU A 605 27.83 62.66 5.96
CA GLU A 605 27.98 63.59 7.10
C GLU A 605 28.60 62.92 8.33
N LEU A 606 28.92 61.63 8.22
CA LEU A 606 29.63 60.87 9.22
C LEU A 606 31.15 61.14 9.09
N PRO A 607 31.89 61.31 10.19
CA PRO A 607 33.32 61.61 10.13
C PRO A 607 34.09 60.51 9.39
N ALA A 608 34.98 60.92 8.49
CA ALA A 608 35.69 60.06 7.53
C ALA A 608 36.83 59.21 8.13
N ASP A 609 36.82 58.91 9.43
CA ASP A 609 37.86 58.09 10.04
C ASP A 609 37.71 56.62 9.62
N ASP A 610 38.83 56.01 9.22
CA ASP A 610 39.01 54.62 8.72
C ASP A 610 38.54 53.50 9.68
N ASN A 611 37.90 53.84 10.80
CA ASN A 611 37.36 52.91 11.79
C ASN A 611 35.82 52.85 11.78
N TRP A 612 35.19 53.39 10.75
CA TRP A 612 33.75 53.27 10.53
C TRP A 612 33.41 51.91 9.87
N PRO A 613 32.57 51.05 10.47
CA PRO A 613 32.36 49.68 10.01
C PRO A 613 31.48 49.56 8.75
N LEU A 614 31.31 50.65 7.98
CA LEU A 614 30.73 50.58 6.63
C LEU A 614 31.81 50.45 5.53
N GLY A 615 33.11 50.45 5.89
CA GLY A 615 34.17 49.92 5.04
C GLY A 615 34.27 48.39 5.17
N LEU A 616 34.11 47.67 4.06
CA LEU A 616 34.23 46.21 3.94
C LEU A 616 35.49 45.69 4.69
N PRO A 617 35.42 44.72 5.62
CA PRO A 617 36.61 44.03 6.06
C PRO A 617 36.98 42.91 5.08
N GLU A 618 38.21 42.93 4.59
CA GLU A 618 38.89 41.74 4.08
C GLU A 618 38.92 40.64 5.16
N PRO A 619 38.97 39.35 4.78
CA PRO A 619 38.89 38.25 5.75
C PRO A 619 40.16 38.17 6.62
N ILE A 620 39.96 38.09 7.94
CA ILE A 620 41.03 37.90 8.93
C ILE A 620 41.69 36.53 8.72
N GLY A 621 43.01 36.53 8.49
CA GLY A 621 43.82 35.33 8.27
C GLY A 621 44.15 34.54 9.54
N PRO A 622 44.54 33.26 9.39
CA PRO A 622 44.76 32.32 10.49
C PRO A 622 45.87 32.72 11.49
N GLU A 623 46.75 33.63 11.11
CA GLU A 623 47.81 34.19 11.97
C GLU A 623 47.24 34.95 13.18
N THR A 624 46.11 35.67 13.00
CA THR A 624 45.47 36.46 14.06
C THR A 624 44.69 35.59 15.05
N VAL A 625 44.25 34.41 14.61
CA VAL A 625 43.61 33.40 15.48
C VAL A 625 44.65 32.75 16.41
N GLY A 626 45.92 32.65 15.97
CA GLY A 626 47.02 32.13 16.79
C GLY A 626 47.42 33.02 17.97
N ALA A 627 47.37 34.34 17.81
CA ALA A 627 47.72 35.30 18.88
C ALA A 627 46.66 35.37 19.99
N TRP A 628 45.41 35.00 19.71
CA TRP A 628 44.31 34.98 20.68
C TRP A 628 44.29 33.71 21.54
N LEU A 629 44.94 32.64 21.09
CA LEU A 629 44.95 31.34 21.78
C LEU A 629 46.11 31.16 22.77
N SER A 630 47.05 32.12 22.89
CA SER A 630 48.21 32.03 23.80
C SER A 630 47.94 32.57 25.22
N GLY A 631 46.75 32.28 25.75
CA GLY A 631 46.24 32.50 27.12
C GLY A 631 47.18 33.10 28.17
N ALA A 632 46.78 34.27 28.69
CA ALA A 632 47.20 34.74 30.01
C ALA A 632 45.98 35.31 30.77
N ALA A 633 45.47 34.49 31.71
CA ALA A 633 44.58 34.76 32.86
C ALA A 633 43.35 35.66 32.63
N GLY A 634 42.12 35.35 33.06
CA GLY A 634 41.57 34.41 34.03
C GLY A 634 40.08 34.80 34.18
N VAL A 635 39.23 33.80 34.35
CA VAL A 635 37.77 33.78 34.14
C VAL A 635 36.96 34.66 35.11
N VAL A 636 35.88 35.32 34.65
CA VAL A 636 34.62 35.47 35.44
C VAL A 636 33.37 35.42 34.54
N TRP A 637 32.36 34.71 35.04
CA TRP A 637 31.03 34.54 34.47
C TRP A 637 30.07 35.70 34.75
N VAL A 638 29.10 35.81 33.84
CA VAL A 638 27.77 36.43 33.95
C VAL A 638 27.14 36.09 35.33
N VAL A 639 26.27 36.92 35.93
CA VAL A 639 24.81 36.73 35.85
C VAL A 639 24.08 37.84 36.66
N THR A 640 22.87 38.16 36.19
CA THR A 640 21.79 38.99 36.75
C THR A 640 21.60 39.03 38.29
N ARG A 641 21.00 40.16 38.74
CA ARG A 641 20.18 40.41 39.96
C ARG A 641 20.88 40.61 41.34
N VAL A 642 20.59 41.80 41.89
CA VAL A 642 20.37 42.19 43.31
C VAL A 642 21.59 42.54 44.21
N GLN A 643 21.43 43.75 44.78
CA GLN A 643 21.97 44.37 45.99
C GLN A 643 23.31 45.13 45.98
N VAL A 644 23.23 46.31 46.61
CA VAL A 644 24.26 47.32 46.84
C VAL A 644 24.85 47.09 48.22
N GLU A 645 26.17 47.02 48.33
CA GLU A 645 26.93 47.92 49.21
C GLU A 645 28.38 48.06 48.71
N ARG A 646 28.71 49.31 48.35
CA ARG A 646 29.97 50.07 48.52
C ARG A 646 31.29 49.24 48.51
N VAL A 647 32.32 49.53 47.71
CA VAL A 647 33.00 50.82 47.53
C VAL A 647 34.03 50.69 46.36
N GLU A 648 34.32 51.84 45.73
CA GLU A 648 35.58 52.23 45.06
C GLU A 648 35.87 51.87 43.59
N ARG A 649 35.62 52.91 42.77
CA ARG A 649 36.49 53.47 41.72
C ARG A 649 36.83 52.56 40.53
N ALA A 650 36.06 52.81 39.45
CA ALA A 650 36.54 53.34 38.17
C ALA A 650 37.97 52.99 37.71
N PHE A 651 38.16 52.67 36.43
CA PHE A 651 38.46 53.71 35.42
C PHE A 651 38.63 53.18 33.98
N VAL A 652 38.13 54.01 33.05
CA VAL A 652 38.77 54.48 31.80
C VAL A 652 39.20 53.45 30.76
N VAL A 653 38.43 53.43 29.66
CA VAL A 653 38.99 53.29 28.32
C VAL A 653 39.87 54.53 28.07
N ARG A 654 41.18 54.34 27.96
CA ARG A 654 42.07 55.33 27.33
C ARG A 654 42.29 54.87 25.89
N SER A 655 41.47 55.40 25.00
CA SER A 655 41.90 55.75 23.64
C SER A 655 42.94 56.86 23.76
N GLY A 656 44.08 56.72 23.10
CA GLY A 656 44.91 57.89 22.80
C GLY A 656 44.15 58.76 21.79
N GLY A 657 43.86 60.01 22.15
CA GLY A 657 43.13 60.98 21.30
C GLY A 657 43.97 61.60 20.17
N PRO A 658 43.50 62.66 19.47
CA PRO A 658 42.34 63.51 19.80
C PRO A 658 41.34 63.70 18.64
N ASN A 659 40.04 63.44 18.87
CA ASN A 659 39.10 64.46 19.39
C ASN A 659 37.60 64.01 19.37
N SER A 660 37.25 62.91 20.05
CA SER A 660 36.08 62.81 20.96
C SER A 660 35.95 61.37 21.51
N ASP A 661 36.15 61.17 22.82
CA ASP A 661 36.12 59.87 23.51
C ASP A 661 34.70 59.28 23.75
N HIS A 662 33.70 59.68 22.95
CA HIS A 662 32.29 59.41 23.24
C HIS A 662 31.50 59.08 21.95
N PRO A 663 30.72 57.98 21.90
CA PRO A 663 29.84 57.68 20.77
C PRO A 663 28.76 58.76 20.57
N TRP A 664 28.38 59.02 19.32
CA TRP A 664 27.45 60.09 18.95
C TRP A 664 25.99 59.60 18.88
N PHE A 665 25.03 60.46 19.20
CA PHE A 665 23.59 60.22 19.02
C PHE A 665 22.92 61.44 18.38
N VAL A 666 21.86 61.27 17.59
CA VAL A 666 21.11 62.38 16.99
C VAL A 666 20.32 63.12 18.08
N ASP A 667 20.57 64.41 18.28
CA ASP A 667 19.75 65.22 19.20
C ASP A 667 18.62 65.89 18.41
N ASP A 668 17.56 65.12 18.17
CA ASP A 668 16.34 65.52 17.45
C ASP A 668 15.26 66.11 18.39
N GLY A 669 15.59 66.33 19.67
CA GLY A 669 14.64 66.80 20.69
C GLY A 669 13.62 65.75 21.15
N SER A 670 13.68 64.52 20.60
CA SER A 670 12.78 63.43 21.00
C SER A 670 12.95 63.05 22.47
N ILE A 671 11.93 62.42 23.05
CA ILE A 671 12.02 61.87 24.41
C ILE A 671 13.15 60.83 24.48
N ALA A 672 13.40 60.08 23.41
CA ALA A 672 14.51 59.13 23.32
C ALA A 672 15.89 59.83 23.36
N ALA A 673 16.09 60.89 22.58
CA ALA A 673 17.31 61.70 22.61
C ALA A 673 17.55 62.35 23.99
N ARG A 674 16.50 62.88 24.60
CA ARG A 674 16.56 63.44 25.97
C ARG A 674 16.85 62.38 27.02
N THR A 675 16.29 61.18 26.88
CA THR A 675 16.53 60.05 27.79
C THR A 675 17.95 59.51 27.64
N LEU A 676 18.47 59.39 26.41
CA LEU A 676 19.86 59.04 26.13
C LEU A 676 20.83 60.06 26.74
N ARG A 677 20.53 61.35 26.56
CA ARG A 677 21.30 62.46 27.14
C ARG A 677 21.28 62.43 28.68
N GLN A 678 20.14 62.08 29.29
CA GLN A 678 20.04 61.90 30.74
C GLN A 678 20.74 60.63 31.25
N HIS A 679 20.66 59.52 30.52
CA HIS A 679 21.13 58.20 30.97
C HIS A 679 22.62 57.95 30.72
N LEU A 680 23.16 58.45 29.60
CA LEU A 680 24.57 58.31 29.23
C LEU A 680 25.39 59.56 29.59
N GLY A 681 24.76 60.72 29.76
CA GLY A 681 25.42 61.96 30.16
C GLY A 681 26.57 62.32 29.21
N ALA A 682 27.72 62.74 29.76
CA ALA A 682 28.90 63.09 28.98
C ALA A 682 29.50 61.93 28.17
N ARG A 683 29.06 60.68 28.38
CA ARG A 683 29.58 59.49 27.68
C ARG A 683 29.06 59.33 26.26
N ALA A 684 28.13 60.16 25.80
CA ALA A 684 27.69 60.22 24.42
C ALA A 684 27.53 61.68 23.97
N ARG A 685 27.87 62.01 22.73
CA ARG A 685 27.76 63.40 22.22
C ARG A 685 26.55 63.61 21.32
N PRO A 686 25.78 64.70 21.50
CA PRO A 686 24.69 65.05 20.61
C PRO A 686 25.25 65.49 19.24
N TRP A 687 24.78 64.87 18.18
CA TRP A 687 24.95 65.33 16.81
C TRP A 687 23.81 66.31 16.50
N LEU A 688 24.19 67.54 16.15
CA LEU A 688 23.28 68.63 15.84
C LEU A 688 23.38 68.92 14.33
N PRO A 689 22.30 68.73 13.54
CA PRO A 689 22.33 69.12 12.14
C PRO A 689 22.57 70.63 12.00
N ALA A 690 23.31 71.04 10.97
CA ALA A 690 23.58 72.45 10.71
C ALA A 690 22.25 73.22 10.47
N PRO A 691 22.04 74.40 11.08
CA PRO A 691 20.78 75.13 10.94
C PRO A 691 20.56 75.60 9.50
N ALA A 692 19.37 75.31 8.96
CA ALA A 692 18.92 75.82 7.67
C ALA A 692 18.85 77.37 7.66
N PRO A 693 19.16 78.05 6.53
CA PRO A 693 19.18 79.51 6.46
C PRO A 693 17.79 80.14 6.72
N ALA A 694 17.76 81.21 7.52
CA ALA A 694 16.54 81.84 8.01
C ALA A 694 15.72 82.55 6.91
N PRO A 695 14.38 82.41 6.86
CA PRO A 695 13.50 83.12 5.93
C PRO A 695 13.24 84.59 6.36
N ALA A 696 13.01 85.46 5.37
CA ALA A 696 12.76 86.90 5.53
C ALA A 696 11.36 87.23 6.14
N PRO A 697 11.19 88.34 6.88
CA PRO A 697 9.97 88.62 7.66
C PRO A 697 8.79 89.10 6.79
N ALA A 698 7.59 88.58 7.07
CA ALA A 698 6.31 88.89 6.44
C ALA A 698 5.46 89.91 7.25
N PRO A 699 4.53 90.67 6.62
CA PRO A 699 3.82 91.80 7.24
C PRO A 699 2.55 91.41 8.05
N ALA A 700 2.15 92.31 8.96
CA ALA A 700 1.13 92.13 10.00
C ALA A 700 -0.34 92.22 9.52
N PRO A 701 -1.29 91.43 10.08
CA PRO A 701 -2.73 91.59 9.86
C PRO A 701 -3.53 92.19 11.05
N ALA A 702 -4.73 92.69 10.70
CA ALA A 702 -5.67 93.60 11.40
C ALA A 702 -6.78 92.89 12.24
N PRO A 703 -7.62 93.62 13.03
CA PRO A 703 -8.33 93.09 14.21
C PRO A 703 -9.77 92.56 14.01
N ALA A 704 -10.27 91.88 15.07
CA ALA A 704 -11.42 90.98 15.22
C ALA A 704 -12.84 91.60 15.37
N PRO A 705 -13.90 90.75 15.41
CA PRO A 705 -15.07 91.02 16.28
C PRO A 705 -15.66 89.80 17.06
N ILE A 706 -15.76 89.99 18.39
CA ILE A 706 -16.86 89.90 19.40
C ILE A 706 -17.86 88.69 19.50
N PRO A 707 -18.17 88.18 20.73
CA PRO A 707 -18.98 86.97 21.03
C PRO A 707 -20.40 87.21 21.66
N ALA A 708 -21.20 86.15 21.88
CA ALA A 708 -22.43 86.12 22.73
C ALA A 708 -22.82 84.66 23.13
N PRO A 709 -23.77 84.39 24.08
CA PRO A 709 -23.62 84.46 25.54
C PRO A 709 -24.07 83.18 26.33
N VAL A 710 -23.85 83.23 27.66
CA VAL A 710 -23.98 82.21 28.74
C VAL A 710 -25.42 82.09 29.32
N PRO A 711 -25.84 80.91 29.84
CA PRO A 711 -26.24 80.75 31.27
C PRO A 711 -25.87 79.36 31.86
N VAL A 712 -25.79 79.00 33.15
CA VAL A 712 -26.00 79.54 34.52
C VAL A 712 -25.37 78.50 35.50
N PRO A 713 -24.96 78.83 36.74
CA PRO A 713 -24.08 78.00 37.57
C PRO A 713 -24.82 77.00 38.49
N VAL A 714 -24.15 75.88 38.78
CA VAL A 714 -24.59 74.80 39.70
C VAL A 714 -23.45 74.55 40.70
N PRO A 715 -23.76 74.30 42.00
CA PRO A 715 -22.92 74.69 43.13
C PRO A 715 -21.71 73.79 43.43
N ALA A 716 -20.81 74.37 44.23
CA ALA A 716 -19.52 73.83 44.67
C ALA A 716 -19.60 72.42 45.27
N PRO A 717 -18.74 71.47 44.83
CA PRO A 717 -18.51 70.24 45.54
C PRO A 717 -17.64 70.46 46.78
N VAL A 718 -18.18 69.93 47.87
CA VAL A 718 -17.58 69.60 49.18
C VAL A 718 -16.19 68.97 49.03
N PRO A 719 -15.22 69.25 49.92
CA PRO A 719 -13.88 68.66 49.84
C PRO A 719 -13.96 67.13 49.84
N VAL A 720 -13.47 66.54 48.74
CA VAL A 720 -13.28 65.09 48.63
C VAL A 720 -12.15 64.70 49.60
N PRO A 721 -12.35 63.65 50.41
CA PRO A 721 -11.42 63.24 51.46
C PRO A 721 -10.03 62.97 50.90
N VAL A 722 -9.01 63.36 51.67
CA VAL A 722 -7.61 62.93 51.51
C VAL A 722 -7.60 61.43 51.23
N PRO A 723 -7.07 60.97 50.08
CA PRO A 723 -7.04 59.55 49.80
C PRO A 723 -6.13 58.88 50.84
N VAL A 724 -6.72 57.95 51.58
CA VAL A 724 -6.04 56.84 52.26
C VAL A 724 -4.96 56.31 51.29
N PRO A 725 -3.72 56.00 51.73
CA PRO A 725 -2.68 55.54 50.82
C PRO A 725 -3.18 54.35 49.98
N ALA A 726 -3.44 54.62 48.71
CA ALA A 726 -3.86 53.63 47.74
C ALA A 726 -2.71 52.64 47.58
N THR A 727 -3.01 51.35 47.71
CA THR A 727 -1.98 50.31 47.62
C THR A 727 -1.34 50.32 46.22
N VAL A 728 -0.14 49.76 46.07
CA VAL A 728 0.51 49.66 44.74
C VAL A 728 -0.42 49.00 43.70
N ALA A 729 -1.27 48.08 44.13
CA ALA A 729 -2.27 47.43 43.28
C ALA A 729 -3.30 48.43 42.72
N ASP A 730 -3.80 49.35 43.54
CA ASP A 730 -4.83 50.32 43.15
C ASP A 730 -4.28 51.32 42.12
N ARG A 731 -3.08 51.86 42.38
CA ARG A 731 -2.42 52.82 41.47
C ARG A 731 -2.00 52.16 40.15
N LEU A 732 -1.48 50.94 40.21
CA LEU A 732 -1.17 50.15 39.02
C LEU A 732 -2.44 49.86 38.19
N GLY A 733 -3.55 49.55 38.85
CA GLY A 733 -4.85 49.37 38.18
C GLY A 733 -5.32 50.63 37.46
N CYS A 734 -5.05 51.82 37.99
CA CYS A 734 -5.37 53.09 37.33
C CYS A 734 -4.55 53.30 36.05
N LEU A 735 -3.21 53.15 36.14
CA LEU A 735 -2.31 53.28 35.00
C LEU A 735 -2.63 52.30 33.86
N LEU A 736 -3.01 51.06 34.20
CA LEU A 736 -3.41 50.09 33.20
C LEU A 736 -4.70 50.51 32.48
N ARG A 737 -5.67 51.09 33.19
CA ARG A 737 -6.91 51.61 32.57
C ARG A 737 -6.65 52.83 31.70
N GLU A 738 -5.77 53.74 32.13
CA GLU A 738 -5.32 54.89 31.33
C GLU A 738 -4.62 54.43 30.04
N ALA A 739 -3.86 53.33 30.09
CA ALA A 739 -3.29 52.67 28.92
C ALA A 739 -4.31 51.84 28.10
N GLY A 740 -5.61 51.96 28.36
CA GLY A 740 -6.68 51.26 27.64
C GLY A 740 -6.86 49.78 28.00
N ILE A 741 -6.27 49.31 29.10
CA ILE A 741 -6.36 47.91 29.56
C ILE A 741 -7.37 47.80 30.70
N SER A 742 -8.53 47.21 30.41
CA SER A 742 -9.57 46.96 31.42
C SER A 742 -9.18 45.77 32.32
N ALA A 743 -8.53 46.06 33.44
CA ALA A 743 -8.05 45.06 34.40
C ALA A 743 -8.35 45.46 35.85
N THR A 744 -8.57 44.45 36.70
CA THR A 744 -8.62 44.64 38.16
C THR A 744 -7.42 43.94 38.79
N VAL A 745 -6.61 44.70 39.54
CA VAL A 745 -5.40 44.20 40.18
C VAL A 745 -5.71 43.89 41.64
N PHE A 746 -5.48 42.66 42.07
CA PHE A 746 -5.67 42.25 43.46
C PHE A 746 -4.33 41.81 44.07
N PRO A 747 -4.00 42.29 45.28
CA PRO A 747 -2.79 41.87 45.97
C PRO A 747 -2.91 40.42 46.49
N VAL A 748 -1.82 39.64 46.41
CA VAL A 748 -1.76 38.28 46.97
C VAL A 748 -0.59 38.12 47.93
N ALA A 749 -0.88 37.84 49.20
CA ALA A 749 0.11 37.65 50.24
C ALA A 749 0.77 36.25 50.18
N GLY A 750 1.96 36.15 49.55
CA GLY A 750 2.73 34.90 49.51
C GLY A 750 4.13 35.05 48.91
N LYS A 751 5.08 34.18 49.28
CA LYS A 751 6.42 34.14 48.66
C LYS A 751 6.30 33.50 47.28
N ARG A 752 6.09 34.29 46.22
CA ARG A 752 6.00 33.78 44.84
C ARG A 752 7.14 34.28 43.95
N ARG A 753 7.59 33.42 43.01
CA ARG A 753 8.74 33.68 42.12
C ARG A 753 8.42 34.58 40.91
N ARG A 754 7.16 34.62 40.44
CA ARG A 754 6.70 35.49 39.33
C ARG A 754 5.91 36.68 39.88
N MET A 755 6.09 37.84 39.24
CA MET A 755 5.53 39.13 39.68
C MET A 755 4.02 39.25 39.45
N VAL A 756 3.50 38.65 38.37
CA VAL A 756 2.08 38.73 37.96
C VAL A 756 1.59 37.37 37.44
N ARG A 757 0.31 37.04 37.71
CA ARG A 757 -0.44 35.94 37.07
C ARG A 757 -1.86 36.42 36.69
N ARG A 758 -2.38 35.98 35.53
CA ARG A 758 -3.82 36.13 35.20
C ARG A 758 -4.64 35.11 36.00
N GLY A 759 -5.74 35.55 36.61
CA GLY A 759 -6.57 34.72 37.50
C GLY A 759 -7.39 33.61 36.83
N THR A 760 -7.45 33.54 35.49
CA THR A 760 -8.12 32.46 34.74
C THR A 760 -7.33 32.13 33.46
N ASP A 761 -6.99 30.86 33.27
CA ASP A 761 -6.29 30.36 32.07
C ASP A 761 -7.29 30.25 30.90
N TYR A 762 -7.44 31.34 30.13
CA TYR A 762 -8.05 31.26 28.80
C TYR A 762 -6.96 31.08 27.76
N LEU A 763 -7.02 29.98 27.00
CA LEU A 763 -6.12 29.66 25.88
C LEU A 763 -6.36 30.53 24.63
N GLN A 764 -7.25 31.54 24.71
CA GLN A 764 -7.53 32.53 23.67
C GLN A 764 -7.88 33.90 24.29
N PRO A 765 -7.71 35.03 23.56
CA PRO A 765 -7.93 36.37 24.11
C PRO A 765 -9.38 36.55 24.58
N PRO A 766 -9.62 37.23 25.72
CA PRO A 766 -10.97 37.51 26.16
C PRO A 766 -11.63 38.54 25.21
N PRO A 767 -12.94 38.43 24.96
CA PRO A 767 -13.65 39.38 24.11
C PRO A 767 -13.61 40.81 24.68
N ALA A 768 -13.74 41.81 23.80
CA ALA A 768 -13.70 43.22 24.18
C ALA A 768 -14.74 43.53 25.26
N GLY A 769 -14.30 44.14 26.37
CA GLY A 769 -15.14 44.49 27.52
C GLY A 769 -15.01 43.58 28.76
N VAL A 770 -14.27 42.48 28.68
CA VAL A 770 -14.03 41.60 29.84
C VAL A 770 -12.90 42.12 30.72
N ILE A 771 -13.18 42.30 32.01
CA ILE A 771 -12.22 42.75 33.03
C ILE A 771 -11.26 41.60 33.38
N VAL A 772 -9.96 41.80 33.16
CA VAL A 772 -8.94 40.78 33.47
C VAL A 772 -8.55 40.85 34.95
N PRO A 773 -8.71 39.79 35.76
CA PRO A 773 -8.18 39.75 37.11
C PRO A 773 -6.66 39.50 37.09
N ILE A 774 -5.89 40.40 37.68
CA ILE A 774 -4.43 40.37 37.77
C ILE A 774 -4.03 40.18 39.23
N GLU A 775 -3.37 39.07 39.54
CA GLU A 775 -2.80 38.83 40.88
C GLU A 775 -1.40 39.47 40.96
N LEU A 776 -1.24 40.45 41.85
CA LEU A 776 0.05 41.12 42.11
C LEU A 776 0.70 40.54 43.37
N ALA A 777 1.91 39.98 43.22
CA ALA A 777 2.63 39.39 44.34
C ALA A 777 3.32 40.48 45.18
N GLU A 778 2.69 40.91 46.29
CA GLU A 778 3.19 42.01 47.14
C GLU A 778 4.59 41.77 47.71
N LYS A 779 4.94 40.50 47.99
CA LYS A 779 6.26 40.14 48.53
C LYS A 779 7.35 40.09 47.46
N HIS A 780 7.05 40.38 46.18
CA HIS A 780 8.05 40.43 45.12
C HIS A 780 8.98 41.65 45.32
N PRO A 781 10.31 41.51 45.24
CA PRO A 781 11.25 42.59 45.60
C PRO A 781 11.01 43.92 44.87
N LEU A 782 10.60 43.88 43.59
CA LEU A 782 10.29 45.10 42.83
C LEU A 782 8.98 45.77 43.28
N VAL A 783 7.94 44.99 43.59
CA VAL A 783 6.65 45.53 44.04
C VAL A 783 6.82 46.13 45.44
N ARG A 784 7.60 45.46 46.29
CA ARG A 784 7.96 45.96 47.62
C ARG A 784 8.81 47.23 47.56
N ALA A 785 9.79 47.30 46.66
CA ALA A 785 10.62 48.49 46.50
C ALA A 785 9.82 49.70 46.00
N VAL A 786 8.85 49.49 45.09
CA VAL A 786 7.94 50.56 44.65
C VAL A 786 6.99 50.98 45.78
N ALA A 787 6.47 50.02 46.56
CA ALA A 787 5.65 50.32 47.75
C ALA A 787 6.43 51.14 48.78
N GLU A 788 7.65 50.71 49.14
CA GLU A 788 8.54 51.41 50.07
C GLU A 788 8.88 52.83 49.58
N ALA A 789 9.12 53.02 48.26
CA ALA A 789 9.38 54.32 47.68
C ALA A 789 8.15 55.26 47.71
N LEU A 790 6.95 54.72 47.50
CA LEU A 790 5.69 55.46 47.62
C LEU A 790 5.40 55.85 49.07
N ASP A 791 5.59 54.92 50.01
CA ASP A 791 5.41 55.17 51.45
C ASP A 791 6.42 56.19 52.00
N ALA A 792 7.63 56.22 51.43
CA ALA A 792 8.68 57.18 51.78
C ALA A 792 8.52 58.55 51.09
N GLY A 793 7.54 58.72 50.19
CA GLY A 793 7.34 59.96 49.43
C GLY A 793 8.49 60.30 48.48
N ASP A 794 9.21 59.31 47.95
CA ASP A 794 10.33 59.55 47.02
C ASP A 794 9.80 60.17 45.72
N PRO A 795 10.34 61.32 45.25
CA PRO A 795 9.92 61.95 44.00
C PRO A 795 10.09 61.05 42.76
N ARG A 796 10.86 59.95 42.86
CA ARG A 796 11.06 58.95 41.80
C ARG A 796 10.03 57.82 41.82
N ALA A 797 9.18 57.74 42.85
CA ALA A 797 8.23 56.65 43.03
C ALA A 797 7.21 56.55 41.88
N GLU A 798 6.80 57.68 41.30
CA GLU A 798 5.90 57.73 40.14
C GLU A 798 6.55 57.14 38.87
N ALA A 799 7.82 57.48 38.59
CA ALA A 799 8.55 56.92 37.45
C ALA A 799 8.82 55.40 37.64
N ALA A 800 9.04 54.96 38.88
CA ALA A 800 9.18 53.55 39.21
C ALA A 800 7.86 52.79 39.03
N LEU A 801 6.72 53.45 39.29
CA LEU A 801 5.39 52.90 39.06
C LEU A 801 5.07 52.79 37.56
N ASP A 802 5.46 53.77 36.74
CA ASP A 802 5.32 53.74 35.27
C ASP A 802 6.15 52.60 34.65
N LEU A 803 7.38 52.41 35.13
CA LEU A 803 8.23 51.29 34.73
C LEU A 803 7.63 49.94 35.16
N LEU A 804 7.04 49.87 36.36
CA LEU A 804 6.34 48.68 36.83
C LEU A 804 5.13 48.38 35.93
N ALA A 805 4.34 49.39 35.56
CA ALA A 805 3.21 49.26 34.65
C ALA A 805 3.65 48.78 33.26
N ALA A 806 4.67 49.40 32.66
CA ALA A 806 5.23 48.98 31.37
C ALA A 806 5.74 47.52 31.41
N ARG A 807 6.39 47.11 32.50
CA ARG A 807 6.86 45.73 32.72
C ARG A 807 5.68 44.75 32.79
N VAL A 808 4.59 45.12 33.44
CA VAL A 808 3.37 44.31 33.54
C VAL A 808 2.68 44.21 32.18
N ILE A 809 2.55 45.30 31.43
CA ILE A 809 1.99 45.30 30.06
C ILE A 809 2.84 44.42 29.13
N GLY A 810 4.17 44.57 29.17
CA GLY A 810 5.09 43.74 28.40
C GLY A 810 5.04 42.26 28.81
N ALA A 811 4.80 41.95 30.09
CA ALA A 811 4.58 40.58 30.54
C ALA A 811 3.23 40.01 30.05
N LEU A 812 2.16 40.81 30.03
CA LEU A 812 0.85 40.40 29.52
C LEU A 812 0.87 40.16 28.00
N ARG A 813 1.64 40.95 27.23
CA ARG A 813 1.75 40.84 25.77
C ARG A 813 2.72 39.76 25.28
N ARG A 814 3.70 39.35 26.11
CA ARG A 814 4.69 38.30 25.79
C ARG A 814 4.15 36.88 25.62
N VAL A 815 2.86 36.64 25.88
CA VAL A 815 2.20 35.34 25.63
C VAL A 815 1.78 35.19 24.15
N GLN A 816 2.00 36.20 23.31
CA GLN A 816 1.65 36.21 21.87
C GLN A 816 2.85 35.96 20.92
N ASP A 817 3.95 35.35 21.38
CA ASP A 817 5.11 34.94 20.58
C ASP A 817 5.63 35.96 19.53
N LEU A 818 5.85 37.21 19.95
CA LEU A 818 6.49 38.26 19.14
C LEU A 818 7.64 38.98 19.88
N PRO A 819 8.74 39.38 19.20
CA PRO A 819 9.97 39.83 19.87
C PRO A 819 9.94 41.28 20.39
N GLY A 820 10.22 41.44 21.69
CA GLY A 820 11.20 42.39 22.25
C GLY A 820 10.97 43.91 22.30
N GLY A 821 10.05 44.52 21.54
CA GLY A 821 9.90 45.99 21.47
C GLY A 821 8.88 46.64 22.42
N TYR A 822 7.91 45.86 22.92
CA TYR A 822 6.68 46.42 23.52
C TYR A 822 6.85 47.13 24.87
N GLU A 823 7.91 46.86 25.63
CA GLU A 823 8.12 47.55 26.92
C GLU A 823 8.43 49.04 26.72
N LEU A 824 9.14 49.37 25.64
CA LEU A 824 9.49 50.75 25.32
C LEU A 824 8.29 51.50 24.74
N ASP A 825 7.55 50.88 23.81
CA ASP A 825 6.33 51.47 23.23
C ASP A 825 5.23 51.67 24.28
N ALA A 826 5.07 50.73 25.21
CA ALA A 826 4.12 50.86 26.32
C ALA A 826 4.53 51.97 27.30
N LEU A 827 5.82 52.11 27.59
CA LEU A 827 6.34 53.20 28.41
C LEU A 827 6.11 54.56 27.72
N ILE A 828 6.35 54.65 26.42
CA ILE A 828 6.10 55.86 25.63
C ILE A 828 4.62 56.23 25.64
N GLY A 829 3.71 55.27 25.46
CA GLY A 829 2.26 55.50 25.51
C GLY A 829 1.77 55.97 26.89
N LEU A 830 2.26 55.37 27.98
CA LEU A 830 1.94 55.77 29.35
C LEU A 830 2.44 57.18 29.67
N LEU A 831 3.65 57.51 29.23
CA LEU A 831 4.22 58.85 29.41
C LEU A 831 3.52 59.91 28.56
N ALA A 832 3.02 59.53 27.37
CA ALA A 832 2.22 60.41 26.52
C ALA A 832 0.83 60.71 27.12
N ALA A 833 0.14 59.70 27.68
CA ALA A 833 -1.20 59.87 28.28
C ALA A 833 -1.22 60.78 29.52
N ARG A 834 -0.10 60.90 30.25
CA ARG A 834 0.05 61.82 31.39
C ARG A 834 0.33 63.27 30.99
N LEU A 835 0.66 63.52 29.72
CA LEU A 835 0.98 64.86 29.21
C LEU A 835 -0.21 65.55 28.53
N ASP A 836 -1.29 64.81 28.23
CA ASP A 836 -2.59 65.33 27.77
C ASP A 836 -3.70 64.90 28.75
N PRO A 837 -4.15 65.75 29.69
CA PRO A 837 -5.42 65.51 30.37
C PRO A 837 -6.58 65.87 29.42
N PRO A 838 -7.76 65.24 29.55
CA PRO A 838 -8.97 65.71 28.87
C PRO A 838 -9.36 67.13 29.31
#